data_AF-A0A7Z9SDM5-F1
#
_entry.id   AF-A0A7Z9SDM5-F1
#
_cell.length_a   1.000
_cell.length_b   1.000
_cell.length_c   1.000
_cell.angle_alpha   90.00
_cell.angle_beta   90.00
_cell.angle_gamma   90.00
#
_symmetry.space_group_name_H-M   'P 1'
#
loop_
_entity.id
_entity.type
_entity.pdbx_description
1 polymer ?
#
loop_
_entity_poly.entity_id
_entity_poly.type
_entity_poly.pdbx_seq_one_letter_code
_entity_poly.pdbx_strand_id
1 'polypeptide(L)'
;EEVLRVGLHLKDILENQTDIDTVFISRINDNQSISLYQRTNHANSVGASWYHSIHSDASSNTNTNKTLMLWGQLNNGNPDPPVGGEEMSSYMINILTEGMRIPTTGSWGDCSFYTWSDYCENSGGPYLYVNRNTNMPSELSEEGHHTNPPQNQLIMNEEYKRMLAYLFYWSILEYHEIDRPFVGQMGGEVVDLETEMPINGATILLGGQSYTTDTFESLFHNYSSDENELRNGFYWFDGLVDSTYQVIIDANGYYPDTAMVDVVDFFITFHDVSLLSNEPPIVVETIPIQGDSLFPAWNDLEIHFSRPMNIGTVEGSLNFYPATEYEVIWDDDSRIMTIVPDSLGFETDYSLTILDEAQDVYGHYIDGDENGVPGGHFVLTFRTGPADMNPPEILAVIPPNVSQNVELRPIVNIQFDEIVGPDSLVESSFFLERFQDHSAVDGELVHYNVYGRSSLCFFPFNNLLPDEVYVSRVYSGLMDEFNNAIPINHSNSFNTGHVDLDITMIDAMEQNFQDNWWGPQSSGSTTGIITDSTSMFPDLEIINGLYGSTQSMEVNYGWNTNSSYWLIRVYLSGGPPREVTFNDSKTMQAYVFGDGSGNKFRFAVDDNLPNIGTEYHEVSPWYILDWIGWKLVSWDMEVDGTGDWIGDGQLDGTMRFDSFQLSYSEGQSQFGKIYIDDFRIIDEFELSINTDVHPTGITLKGNYPNPFNPTTKIK
;
A
#
# COMPACT_ATOMS: atom_id res chain seq x y z
N GLU A 1 -13.16 -35.92 -24.71
CA GLU A 1 -12.54 -37.25 -24.85
C GLU A 1 -13.16 -38.23 -23.85
N GLU A 2 -13.20 -37.85 -22.57
CA GLU A 2 -13.93 -38.50 -21.45
C GLU A 2 -15.19 -39.31 -21.85
N VAL A 3 -16.31 -38.62 -22.14
CA VAL A 3 -17.62 -39.25 -22.39
C VAL A 3 -17.62 -40.34 -23.48
N LEU A 4 -16.70 -40.26 -24.44
CA LEU A 4 -16.56 -41.29 -25.47
C LEU A 4 -15.88 -42.54 -24.91
N ARG A 5 -14.76 -42.35 -24.20
CA ARG A 5 -13.98 -43.47 -23.66
C ARG A 5 -14.78 -44.19 -22.56
N VAL A 6 -15.45 -43.45 -21.67
CA VAL A 6 -16.36 -44.05 -20.67
C VAL A 6 -17.44 -44.90 -21.34
N GLY A 7 -18.11 -44.38 -22.38
CA GLY A 7 -19.12 -45.13 -23.12
C GLY A 7 -18.57 -46.36 -23.86
N LEU A 8 -17.34 -46.29 -24.37
CA LEU A 8 -16.68 -47.44 -25.02
C LEU A 8 -16.29 -48.53 -24.01
N HIS A 9 -15.76 -48.14 -22.84
CA HIS A 9 -15.49 -49.07 -21.74
C HIS A 9 -16.76 -49.71 -21.21
N LEU A 10 -17.82 -48.94 -21.02
CA LEU A 10 -19.11 -49.46 -20.56
C LEU A 10 -19.68 -50.48 -21.55
N LYS A 11 -19.59 -50.19 -22.86
CA LYS A 11 -19.97 -51.13 -23.92
C LYS A 11 -19.17 -52.42 -23.83
N ASP A 12 -17.85 -52.34 -23.70
CA ASP A 12 -16.98 -53.51 -23.59
C ASP A 12 -17.31 -54.36 -22.36
N ILE A 13 -17.48 -53.72 -21.20
CA ILE A 13 -17.84 -54.39 -19.94
C ILE A 13 -19.19 -55.10 -20.09
N LEU A 14 -20.22 -54.44 -20.62
CA LEU A 14 -21.53 -55.04 -20.83
C LEU A 14 -21.47 -56.24 -21.78
N GLU A 15 -20.81 -56.10 -22.94
CA GLU A 15 -20.72 -57.17 -23.93
C GLU A 15 -19.89 -58.39 -23.47
N ASN A 16 -18.90 -58.18 -22.59
CA ASN A 16 -18.00 -59.25 -22.14
C ASN A 16 -18.39 -59.87 -20.78
N GLN A 17 -19.12 -59.15 -19.93
CA GLN A 17 -19.44 -59.58 -18.56
C GLN A 17 -20.93 -59.87 -18.33
N THR A 18 -21.77 -59.74 -19.36
CA THR A 18 -23.20 -60.08 -19.29
C THR A 18 -23.65 -60.92 -20.48
N ASP A 19 -24.90 -61.37 -20.47
CA ASP A 19 -25.58 -61.98 -21.61
C ASP A 19 -26.41 -60.97 -22.43
N ILE A 20 -26.09 -59.67 -22.34
CA ILE A 20 -26.77 -58.61 -23.11
C ILE A 20 -26.74 -58.93 -24.61
N ASP A 21 -27.90 -58.81 -25.26
CA ASP A 21 -28.03 -59.16 -26.68
C ASP A 21 -27.19 -58.25 -27.58
N THR A 22 -27.35 -56.93 -27.43
CA THR A 22 -26.65 -55.92 -28.24
C THR A 22 -26.49 -54.61 -27.48
N VAL A 23 -25.30 -54.00 -27.53
CA VAL A 23 -25.06 -52.62 -27.05
C VAL A 23 -24.79 -51.69 -28.23
N PHE A 24 -25.59 -50.63 -28.35
CA PHE A 24 -25.42 -49.61 -29.38
C PHE A 24 -24.67 -48.40 -28.83
N ILE A 25 -23.66 -47.91 -29.56
CA ILE A 25 -22.96 -46.66 -29.22
C ILE A 25 -23.12 -45.65 -30.35
N SER A 26 -23.40 -44.40 -29.97
CA SER A 26 -23.60 -43.34 -30.95
C SER A 26 -22.31 -42.95 -31.66
N ARG A 27 -21.14 -42.99 -30.98
CA ARG A 27 -19.84 -42.53 -31.49
C ARG A 27 -18.75 -43.54 -31.16
N ILE A 28 -17.80 -43.77 -32.05
CA ILE A 28 -16.69 -44.73 -31.87
C ILE A 28 -15.28 -44.10 -31.92
N ASN A 29 -15.15 -42.84 -32.34
CA ASN A 29 -13.89 -42.08 -32.31
C ASN A 29 -14.12 -40.57 -32.20
N ASP A 30 -13.08 -39.82 -31.88
CA ASP A 30 -13.15 -38.38 -31.60
C ASP A 30 -13.46 -37.51 -32.83
N ASN A 31 -13.26 -38.03 -34.05
CA ASN A 31 -13.49 -37.30 -35.31
C ASN A 31 -14.96 -37.35 -35.78
N GLN A 32 -15.80 -38.16 -35.13
CA GLN A 32 -17.21 -38.28 -35.48
C GLN A 32 -18.05 -37.21 -34.78
N SER A 33 -18.68 -36.33 -35.58
CA SER A 33 -19.70 -35.40 -35.10
C SER A 33 -21.09 -35.95 -35.39
N ILE A 34 -21.84 -36.21 -34.31
CA ILE A 34 -23.17 -36.84 -34.37
C ILE A 34 -24.12 -36.00 -33.54
N SER A 35 -25.10 -35.40 -34.21
CA SER A 35 -26.09 -34.51 -33.59
C SER A 35 -27.03 -35.27 -32.65
N LEU A 36 -27.62 -34.55 -31.68
CA LEU A 36 -28.60 -35.14 -30.75
C LEU A 36 -29.77 -35.83 -31.49
N TYR A 37 -30.25 -35.23 -32.59
CA TYR A 37 -31.26 -35.85 -33.46
C TYR A 37 -30.80 -37.19 -34.02
N GLN A 38 -29.57 -37.29 -34.53
CA GLN A 38 -29.06 -38.55 -35.08
C GLN A 38 -28.93 -39.63 -34.01
N ARG A 39 -28.51 -39.27 -32.79
CA ARG A 39 -28.37 -40.20 -31.66
C ARG A 39 -29.73 -40.79 -31.25
N THR A 40 -30.72 -39.94 -31.00
CA THR A 40 -32.05 -40.40 -30.57
C THR A 40 -32.78 -41.14 -31.69
N ASN A 41 -32.68 -40.70 -32.95
CA ASN A 41 -33.28 -41.45 -34.06
C ASN A 41 -32.64 -42.81 -34.28
N HIS A 42 -31.32 -42.92 -34.10
CA HIS A 42 -30.67 -44.22 -34.18
C HIS A 42 -31.27 -45.17 -33.15
N ALA A 43 -31.31 -44.78 -31.87
CA ALA A 43 -31.91 -45.56 -30.79
C ALA A 43 -33.37 -45.97 -31.08
N ASN A 44 -34.19 -45.03 -31.57
CA ASN A 44 -35.56 -45.31 -31.97
C ASN A 44 -35.67 -46.31 -33.13
N SER A 45 -34.81 -46.17 -34.14
CA SER A 45 -34.85 -47.01 -35.35
C SER A 45 -34.37 -48.45 -35.11
N VAL A 46 -33.45 -48.65 -34.18
CA VAL A 46 -33.00 -50.00 -33.77
C VAL A 46 -33.93 -50.63 -32.73
N GLY A 47 -34.88 -49.85 -32.19
CA GLY A 47 -35.79 -50.31 -31.16
C GLY A 47 -35.08 -50.60 -29.84
N ALA A 48 -34.12 -49.75 -29.46
CA ALA A 48 -33.37 -49.91 -28.22
C ALA A 48 -34.31 -49.99 -27.01
N SER A 49 -33.99 -50.85 -26.04
CA SER A 49 -34.78 -51.01 -24.82
C SER A 49 -34.53 -49.91 -23.78
N TRP A 50 -33.39 -49.23 -23.89
CA TRP A 50 -32.96 -48.17 -22.98
C TRP A 50 -32.07 -47.16 -23.71
N TYR A 51 -32.06 -45.90 -23.26
CA TYR A 51 -31.16 -44.87 -23.77
C TYR A 51 -30.50 -44.09 -22.63
N HIS A 52 -29.19 -44.30 -22.44
CA HIS A 52 -28.38 -43.55 -21.47
C HIS A 52 -27.49 -42.52 -22.18
N SER A 53 -27.50 -41.26 -21.72
CA SER A 53 -26.70 -40.17 -22.28
C SER A 53 -25.59 -39.76 -21.31
N ILE A 54 -24.34 -40.11 -21.62
CA ILE A 54 -23.17 -39.74 -20.81
C ILE A 54 -22.70 -38.32 -21.13
N HIS A 55 -22.67 -37.47 -20.11
CA HIS A 55 -22.22 -36.08 -20.15
C HIS A 55 -21.26 -35.74 -19.01
N SER A 56 -20.63 -34.58 -19.12
CA SER A 56 -19.75 -33.98 -18.10
C SER A 56 -20.09 -32.50 -18.03
N ASP A 57 -20.31 -32.01 -16.81
CA ASP A 57 -20.89 -30.68 -16.57
C ASP A 57 -19.83 -29.58 -16.70
N ALA A 58 -20.28 -28.34 -16.80
CA ALA A 58 -19.44 -27.17 -16.78
C ALA A 58 -20.04 -26.07 -15.92
N SER A 59 -19.18 -25.45 -15.12
CA SER A 59 -19.52 -24.25 -14.34
C SER A 59 -18.53 -23.14 -14.64
N SER A 60 -19.02 -21.90 -14.61
CA SER A 60 -18.17 -20.70 -14.60
C SER A 60 -17.38 -20.55 -13.30
N ASN A 61 -17.81 -21.22 -12.23
CA ASN A 61 -17.04 -21.35 -11.00
C ASN A 61 -16.25 -22.67 -11.01
N THR A 62 -14.94 -22.58 -11.21
CA THR A 62 -14.00 -23.70 -11.31
C THR A 62 -13.88 -24.54 -10.03
N ASN A 63 -14.38 -24.05 -8.89
CA ASN A 63 -14.45 -24.83 -7.64
C ASN A 63 -15.69 -25.72 -7.56
N THR A 64 -16.59 -25.65 -8.55
CA THR A 64 -17.78 -26.51 -8.58
C THR A 64 -17.40 -27.86 -9.15
N ASN A 65 -17.65 -28.94 -8.40
CA ASN A 65 -17.53 -30.29 -8.90
C ASN A 65 -18.59 -31.17 -8.24
N LYS A 66 -19.56 -31.65 -9.03
CA LYS A 66 -20.69 -32.46 -8.53
C LYS A 66 -21.20 -33.43 -9.57
N THR A 67 -21.68 -34.59 -9.13
CA THR A 67 -22.49 -35.48 -9.96
C THR A 67 -23.92 -34.95 -10.09
N LEU A 68 -24.56 -35.21 -11.23
CA LEU A 68 -25.98 -34.90 -11.47
C LEU A 68 -26.58 -35.95 -12.40
N MET A 69 -27.80 -36.37 -12.11
CA MET A 69 -28.61 -37.19 -13.03
C MET A 69 -29.87 -36.42 -13.43
N LEU A 70 -30.23 -36.48 -14.71
CA LEU A 70 -31.43 -35.86 -15.27
C LEU A 70 -32.28 -36.90 -15.99
N TRP A 71 -33.56 -36.96 -15.68
CA TRP A 71 -34.53 -37.88 -16.30
C TRP A 71 -35.74 -37.12 -16.87
N GLY A 72 -36.45 -37.73 -17.82
CA GLY A 72 -37.56 -37.08 -18.52
C GLY A 72 -38.78 -36.86 -17.64
N GLN A 73 -39.19 -35.60 -17.46
CA GLN A 73 -40.34 -35.26 -16.64
C GLN A 73 -41.42 -34.54 -17.46
N LEU A 74 -42.69 -34.87 -17.23
CA LEU A 74 -43.82 -34.10 -17.73
C LEU A 74 -43.99 -32.82 -16.91
N ASN A 75 -44.64 -31.80 -17.50
CA ASN A 75 -44.88 -30.52 -16.81
C ASN A 75 -45.67 -30.66 -15.49
N ASN A 76 -46.42 -31.75 -15.32
CA ASN A 76 -47.17 -32.02 -14.09
C ASN A 76 -46.32 -32.68 -12.97
N GLY A 77 -45.03 -32.88 -13.19
CA GLY A 77 -44.09 -33.47 -12.24
C GLY A 77 -43.93 -34.99 -12.35
N ASN A 78 -44.76 -35.67 -13.14
CA ASN A 78 -44.66 -37.13 -13.30
C ASN A 78 -43.55 -37.52 -14.31
N PRO A 79 -42.97 -38.73 -14.19
CA PRO A 79 -42.09 -39.29 -15.21
C PRO A 79 -42.73 -39.35 -16.60
N ASP A 80 -41.96 -38.99 -17.61
CA ASP A 80 -42.36 -39.07 -19.02
C ASP A 80 -42.43 -40.53 -19.48
N PRO A 81 -43.55 -41.00 -20.06
CA PRO A 81 -43.64 -42.35 -20.60
C PRO A 81 -42.80 -42.53 -21.88
N PRO A 82 -42.13 -43.68 -22.07
CA PRO A 82 -42.12 -44.84 -21.17
C PRO A 82 -41.27 -44.61 -19.90
N VAL A 83 -41.87 -44.95 -18.75
CA VAL A 83 -41.28 -44.70 -17.43
C VAL A 83 -40.09 -45.63 -17.17
N GLY A 84 -39.11 -45.15 -16.41
CA GLY A 84 -37.94 -45.93 -15.97
C GLY A 84 -36.74 -45.05 -15.62
N GLY A 85 -36.55 -43.93 -16.33
CA GLY A 85 -35.38 -43.05 -16.13
C GLY A 85 -35.24 -42.49 -14.72
N GLU A 86 -36.35 -42.15 -14.05
CA GLU A 86 -36.34 -41.69 -12.63
C GLU A 86 -35.76 -42.76 -11.69
N GLU A 87 -36.14 -44.02 -11.88
CA GLU A 87 -35.70 -45.11 -11.01
C GLU A 87 -34.24 -45.48 -11.28
N MET A 88 -33.84 -45.67 -12.55
CA MET A 88 -32.44 -45.92 -12.92
C MET A 88 -31.51 -44.81 -12.42
N SER A 89 -31.89 -43.56 -12.63
CA SER A 89 -31.09 -42.41 -12.19
C SER A 89 -30.92 -42.34 -10.67
N SER A 90 -31.88 -42.86 -9.90
CA SER A 90 -31.79 -42.91 -8.44
C SER A 90 -30.74 -43.92 -7.93
N TYR A 91 -30.52 -45.02 -8.66
CA TYR A 91 -29.41 -45.94 -8.39
C TYR A 91 -28.08 -45.35 -8.85
N MET A 92 -28.04 -44.88 -10.10
CA MET A 92 -26.83 -44.32 -10.72
C MET A 92 -26.22 -43.18 -9.92
N ILE A 93 -27.04 -42.23 -9.44
CA ILE A 93 -26.51 -41.06 -8.73
C ILE A 93 -25.75 -41.46 -7.46
N ASN A 94 -26.22 -42.45 -6.70
CA ASN A 94 -25.59 -42.86 -5.46
C ASN A 94 -24.23 -43.53 -5.74
N ILE A 95 -24.21 -44.50 -6.66
CA ILE A 95 -23.00 -45.25 -7.01
C ILE A 95 -21.94 -44.34 -7.66
N LEU A 96 -22.35 -43.45 -8.57
CA LEU A 96 -21.43 -42.49 -9.19
C LEU A 96 -20.82 -41.55 -8.16
N THR A 97 -21.65 -41.01 -7.26
CA THR A 97 -21.19 -40.08 -6.21
C THR A 97 -20.19 -40.76 -5.27
N GLU A 98 -20.47 -42.00 -4.87
CA GLU A 98 -19.58 -42.79 -4.01
C GLU A 98 -18.25 -43.10 -4.71
N GLY A 99 -18.28 -43.54 -5.97
CA GLY A 99 -17.07 -43.88 -6.73
C GLY A 99 -16.24 -42.69 -7.18
N MET A 100 -16.87 -41.58 -7.55
CA MET A 100 -16.16 -40.35 -7.92
C MET A 100 -15.66 -39.55 -6.72
N ARG A 101 -16.14 -39.86 -5.50
CA ARG A 101 -15.75 -39.20 -4.24
C ARG A 101 -15.95 -37.68 -4.27
N ILE A 102 -16.98 -37.22 -4.98
CA ILE A 102 -17.35 -35.79 -5.09
C ILE A 102 -18.79 -35.58 -4.61
N PRO A 103 -19.19 -34.35 -4.23
CA PRO A 103 -20.57 -34.07 -3.84
C PRO A 103 -21.57 -34.32 -4.98
N THR A 104 -22.87 -34.34 -4.65
CA THR A 104 -23.94 -34.53 -5.64
C THR A 104 -24.95 -33.39 -5.66
N THR A 105 -25.47 -33.08 -6.84
CA THR A 105 -26.68 -32.27 -7.02
C THR A 105 -27.95 -33.13 -6.87
N GLY A 106 -27.82 -34.45 -7.03
CA GLY A 106 -28.92 -35.42 -6.93
C GLY A 106 -29.45 -35.87 -8.30
N SER A 107 -30.52 -36.65 -8.27
CA SER A 107 -31.31 -37.04 -9.45
C SER A 107 -32.56 -36.17 -9.56
N TRP A 108 -32.77 -35.55 -10.72
CA TRP A 108 -33.86 -34.60 -10.95
C TRP A 108 -34.62 -34.87 -12.24
N GLY A 109 -35.94 -34.69 -12.20
CA GLY A 109 -36.74 -34.54 -13.39
C GLY A 109 -36.36 -33.24 -14.09
N ASP A 110 -36.10 -33.30 -15.40
CA ASP A 110 -35.50 -32.18 -16.12
C ASP A 110 -36.36 -30.90 -16.08
N CYS A 111 -37.69 -31.01 -16.09
CA CYS A 111 -38.56 -29.85 -15.90
C CYS A 111 -38.46 -29.21 -14.51
N SER A 112 -38.24 -30.00 -13.46
CA SER A 112 -38.02 -29.50 -12.09
C SER A 112 -36.61 -28.93 -11.90
N PHE A 113 -35.65 -29.35 -12.72
CA PHE A 113 -34.29 -28.82 -12.71
C PHE A 113 -34.20 -27.48 -13.47
N TYR A 114 -34.70 -27.43 -14.71
CA TYR A 114 -34.63 -26.28 -15.61
C TYR A 114 -35.71 -25.22 -15.32
N THR A 115 -35.84 -24.79 -14.06
CA THR A 115 -36.87 -23.83 -13.60
C THR A 115 -36.81 -22.45 -14.26
N TRP A 116 -35.69 -22.12 -14.91
CA TRP A 116 -35.51 -20.87 -15.65
C TRP A 116 -36.04 -20.91 -17.08
N SER A 117 -36.55 -22.05 -17.56
CA SER A 117 -37.15 -22.18 -18.88
C SER A 117 -38.66 -22.44 -18.80
N ASP A 118 -39.41 -21.77 -19.66
CA ASP A 118 -40.85 -22.00 -19.86
C ASP A 118 -41.14 -23.16 -20.85
N TYR A 119 -40.11 -23.90 -21.31
CA TYR A 119 -40.27 -24.92 -22.34
C TYR A 119 -41.18 -26.07 -21.89
N CYS A 120 -41.05 -26.56 -20.67
CA CYS A 120 -41.89 -27.64 -20.16
C CYS A 120 -43.35 -27.22 -20.04
N GLU A 121 -43.60 -25.98 -19.58
CA GLU A 121 -44.95 -25.41 -19.53
C GLU A 121 -45.58 -25.33 -20.93
N ASN A 122 -44.80 -24.90 -21.92
CA ASN A 122 -45.25 -24.72 -23.29
C ASN A 122 -45.38 -26.04 -24.09
N SER A 123 -44.48 -27.00 -23.88
CA SER A 123 -44.43 -28.26 -24.62
C SER A 123 -45.24 -29.38 -23.97
N GLY A 124 -45.49 -29.27 -22.66
CA GLY A 124 -46.16 -30.29 -21.84
C GLY A 124 -45.26 -31.45 -21.41
N GLY A 125 -44.01 -31.49 -21.86
CA GLY A 125 -43.10 -32.62 -21.68
C GLY A 125 -41.64 -32.21 -21.44
N PRO A 126 -40.71 -33.17 -21.51
CA PRO A 126 -39.33 -33.00 -21.02
C PRO A 126 -38.56 -31.88 -21.71
N TYR A 127 -37.74 -31.18 -20.92
CA TYR A 127 -36.85 -30.13 -21.42
C TYR A 127 -35.76 -30.68 -22.33
N LEU A 128 -35.10 -31.77 -21.90
CA LEU A 128 -33.92 -32.28 -22.58
C LEU A 128 -34.27 -32.96 -23.90
N TYR A 129 -33.43 -32.74 -24.90
CA TYR A 129 -33.64 -33.29 -26.23
C TYR A 129 -33.66 -34.83 -26.22
N VAL A 130 -32.78 -35.44 -25.43
CA VAL A 130 -32.65 -36.90 -25.34
C VAL A 130 -33.93 -37.50 -24.77
N ASN A 131 -34.42 -36.96 -23.65
CA ASN A 131 -35.62 -37.46 -22.98
C ASN A 131 -36.89 -37.33 -23.84
N ARG A 132 -37.08 -36.18 -24.51
CA ARG A 132 -38.33 -35.91 -25.27
C ARG A 132 -38.41 -36.57 -26.65
N ASN A 133 -37.31 -37.13 -27.17
CA ASN A 133 -37.26 -37.69 -28.53
C ASN A 133 -36.94 -39.19 -28.57
N THR A 134 -36.83 -39.86 -27.42
CA THR A 134 -36.66 -41.31 -27.32
C THR A 134 -38.02 -42.01 -27.17
N ASN A 135 -38.18 -43.17 -27.79
CA ASN A 135 -39.38 -44.01 -27.66
C ASN A 135 -39.21 -45.11 -26.58
N MET A 136 -38.15 -45.02 -25.77
CA MET A 136 -37.75 -45.92 -24.69
C MET A 136 -37.39 -45.10 -23.45
N PRO A 137 -37.32 -45.71 -22.24
CA PRO A 137 -36.89 -44.98 -21.05
C PRO A 137 -35.48 -44.42 -21.25
N SER A 138 -35.24 -43.24 -20.68
CA SER A 138 -33.99 -42.53 -20.86
C SER A 138 -33.65 -41.61 -19.69
N GLU A 139 -32.34 -41.40 -19.55
CA GLU A 139 -31.73 -40.52 -18.57
C GLU A 139 -30.37 -40.05 -19.07
N LEU A 140 -29.88 -39.01 -18.43
CA LEU A 140 -28.61 -38.37 -18.69
C LEU A 140 -27.81 -38.27 -17.40
N SER A 141 -26.53 -38.63 -17.47
CA SER A 141 -25.55 -38.45 -16.40
C SER A 141 -24.64 -37.27 -16.68
N GLU A 142 -24.34 -36.48 -15.66
CA GLU A 142 -23.30 -35.45 -15.68
C GLU A 142 -22.20 -35.88 -14.67
N GLU A 143 -21.08 -36.37 -15.20
CA GLU A 143 -19.95 -37.00 -14.49
C GLU A 143 -18.98 -35.96 -13.89
N GLY A 144 -19.46 -35.16 -12.94
CA GLY A 144 -18.64 -34.09 -12.37
C GLY A 144 -18.48 -32.92 -13.34
N HIS A 145 -17.54 -32.02 -13.04
CA HIS A 145 -17.33 -30.82 -13.85
C HIS A 145 -15.97 -30.82 -14.55
N HIS A 146 -15.94 -30.85 -15.87
CA HIS A 146 -14.68 -30.77 -16.61
C HIS A 146 -14.01 -29.38 -16.54
N THR A 147 -14.69 -28.36 -16.01
CA THR A 147 -14.09 -27.06 -15.69
C THR A 147 -13.43 -27.00 -14.31
N ASN A 148 -13.57 -28.05 -13.49
CA ASN A 148 -12.86 -28.17 -12.21
C ASN A 148 -11.45 -28.75 -12.45
N PRO A 149 -10.36 -28.06 -12.05
CA PRO A 149 -9.01 -28.50 -12.40
C PRO A 149 -8.59 -29.88 -11.86
N PRO A 150 -8.87 -30.24 -10.59
CA PRO A 150 -8.61 -31.60 -10.11
C PRO A 150 -9.40 -32.67 -10.88
N GLN A 151 -10.72 -32.47 -11.07
CA GLN A 151 -11.55 -33.39 -11.83
C GLN A 151 -11.06 -33.55 -13.26
N ASN A 152 -10.70 -32.45 -13.92
CA ASN A 152 -10.24 -32.44 -15.29
C ASN A 152 -8.98 -33.30 -15.48
N GLN A 153 -8.07 -33.30 -14.52
CA GLN A 153 -6.83 -34.09 -14.57
C GLN A 153 -7.09 -35.58 -14.30
N LEU A 154 -8.01 -35.91 -13.39
CA LEU A 154 -8.44 -37.29 -13.16
C LEU A 154 -9.07 -37.91 -14.42
N ILE A 155 -9.96 -37.19 -15.11
CA ILE A 155 -10.63 -37.70 -16.32
C ILE A 155 -9.71 -37.80 -17.54
N MET A 156 -8.47 -37.29 -17.48
CA MET A 156 -7.47 -37.61 -18.51
C MET A 156 -7.01 -39.08 -18.39
N ASN A 157 -6.90 -39.60 -17.16
CA ASN A 157 -6.44 -40.96 -16.89
C ASN A 157 -7.38 -42.02 -17.50
N GLU A 158 -6.80 -43.04 -18.14
CA GLU A 158 -7.57 -44.07 -18.83
C GLU A 158 -8.34 -44.98 -17.86
N GLU A 159 -7.70 -45.40 -16.78
CA GLU A 159 -8.33 -46.28 -15.80
C GLU A 159 -9.38 -45.56 -14.95
N TYR A 160 -9.26 -44.25 -14.72
CA TYR A 160 -10.32 -43.45 -14.08
C TYR A 160 -11.59 -43.47 -14.94
N LYS A 161 -11.47 -43.27 -16.27
CA LYS A 161 -12.61 -43.38 -17.19
C LYS A 161 -13.19 -44.81 -17.22
N ARG A 162 -12.36 -45.83 -17.04
CA ARG A 162 -12.81 -47.22 -16.93
C ARG A 162 -13.50 -47.51 -15.59
N MET A 163 -13.06 -46.90 -14.50
CA MET A 163 -13.74 -46.92 -13.21
C MET A 163 -15.15 -46.33 -13.35
N LEU A 164 -15.30 -45.16 -13.98
CA LEU A 164 -16.64 -44.57 -14.24
C LEU A 164 -17.55 -45.53 -15.00
N ALA A 165 -17.02 -46.25 -16.00
CA ALA A 165 -17.77 -47.27 -16.72
C ALA A 165 -18.24 -48.43 -15.82
N TYR A 166 -17.42 -48.89 -14.87
CA TYR A 166 -17.85 -49.88 -13.87
C TYR A 166 -18.97 -49.36 -12.97
N LEU A 167 -18.94 -48.08 -12.58
CA LEU A 167 -20.00 -47.46 -11.77
C LEU A 167 -21.34 -47.47 -12.51
N PHE A 168 -21.37 -47.13 -13.81
CA PHE A 168 -22.57 -47.28 -14.62
C PHE A 168 -23.02 -48.73 -14.76
N TYR A 169 -22.08 -49.63 -15.01
CA TYR A 169 -22.36 -51.06 -15.14
C TYR A 169 -23.05 -51.61 -13.88
N TRP A 170 -22.52 -51.34 -12.68
CA TRP A 170 -23.14 -51.78 -11.43
C TRP A 170 -24.52 -51.17 -11.21
N SER A 171 -24.69 -49.90 -11.58
CA SER A 171 -25.99 -49.23 -11.47
C SER A 171 -27.04 -49.87 -12.40
N ILE A 172 -26.63 -50.26 -13.61
CA ILE A 172 -27.49 -50.96 -14.58
C ILE A 172 -27.87 -52.36 -14.05
N LEU A 173 -26.92 -53.09 -13.49
CA LEU A 173 -27.20 -54.39 -12.89
C LEU A 173 -28.17 -54.28 -11.70
N GLU A 174 -27.95 -53.32 -10.82
CA GLU A 174 -28.81 -53.08 -9.66
C GLU A 174 -30.24 -52.72 -10.09
N TYR A 175 -30.40 -51.82 -11.08
CA TYR A 175 -31.70 -51.48 -11.63
C TYR A 175 -32.45 -52.70 -12.21
N HIS A 176 -31.73 -53.63 -12.83
CA HIS A 176 -32.30 -54.85 -13.40
C HIS A 176 -32.41 -56.02 -12.39
N GLU A 177 -32.11 -55.78 -11.11
CA GLU A 177 -32.08 -56.81 -10.05
C GLU A 177 -31.15 -57.99 -10.40
N ILE A 178 -30.02 -57.70 -11.08
CA ILE A 178 -29.01 -58.68 -11.45
C ILE A 178 -27.87 -58.63 -10.42
N ASP A 179 -27.52 -59.78 -9.86
CA ASP A 179 -26.36 -59.89 -8.97
C ASP A 179 -25.08 -59.49 -9.71
N ARG A 180 -24.38 -58.47 -9.20
CA ARG A 180 -23.09 -58.06 -9.76
C ARG A 180 -21.99 -59.09 -9.47
N PRO A 181 -20.97 -59.21 -10.33
CA PRO A 181 -19.75 -59.94 -10.00
C PRO A 181 -19.07 -59.39 -8.74
N PHE A 182 -18.20 -60.19 -8.13
CA PHE A 182 -17.28 -59.73 -7.08
C PHE A 182 -16.51 -58.50 -7.59
N VAL A 183 -16.45 -57.44 -6.77
CA VAL A 183 -15.78 -56.17 -7.13
C VAL A 183 -14.33 -56.45 -7.52
N GLY A 184 -13.47 -56.75 -6.55
CA GLY A 184 -12.06 -57.06 -6.83
C GLY A 184 -11.30 -55.92 -7.50
N GLN A 185 -11.69 -54.66 -7.26
CA GLN A 185 -10.97 -53.48 -7.71
C GLN A 185 -10.47 -52.63 -6.54
N MET A 186 -9.27 -52.09 -6.72
CA MET A 186 -8.64 -51.13 -5.82
C MET A 186 -8.15 -49.93 -6.61
N GLY A 187 -8.32 -48.74 -6.06
CA GLY A 187 -7.72 -47.53 -6.62
C GLY A 187 -7.46 -46.48 -5.55
N GLY A 188 -6.86 -45.38 -5.95
CA GLY A 188 -6.58 -44.28 -5.06
C GLY A 188 -5.71 -43.23 -5.72
N GLU A 189 -5.37 -42.21 -4.95
CA GLU A 189 -4.47 -41.14 -5.37
C GLU A 189 -3.23 -41.14 -4.50
N VAL A 190 -2.07 -40.94 -5.14
CA VAL A 190 -0.79 -40.72 -4.46
C VAL A 190 -0.49 -39.23 -4.51
N VAL A 191 -0.33 -38.60 -3.34
CA VAL A 191 -0.09 -37.15 -3.19
C VAL A 191 1.16 -36.88 -2.38
N ASP A 192 1.75 -35.71 -2.57
CA ASP A 192 2.81 -35.17 -1.72
C ASP A 192 2.19 -34.69 -0.40
N LEU A 193 2.79 -35.10 0.72
CA LEU A 193 2.28 -34.83 2.06
C LEU A 193 2.25 -33.34 2.42
N GLU A 194 3.14 -32.53 1.83
CA GLU A 194 3.34 -31.13 2.23
C GLU A 194 2.58 -30.14 1.35
N THR A 195 2.52 -30.43 0.06
CA THR A 195 1.86 -29.60 -0.95
C THR A 195 0.47 -30.09 -1.30
N GLU A 196 0.11 -31.30 -0.88
CA GLU A 196 -1.13 -32.01 -1.21
C GLU A 196 -1.33 -32.23 -2.72
N MET A 197 -0.30 -31.97 -3.53
CA MET A 197 -0.36 -32.15 -4.97
C MET A 197 -0.18 -33.63 -5.36
N PRO A 198 -0.90 -34.13 -6.38
CA PRO A 198 -0.71 -35.50 -6.86
C PRO A 198 0.72 -35.75 -7.38
N ILE A 199 1.22 -36.97 -7.18
CA ILE A 199 2.57 -37.39 -7.58
C ILE A 199 2.50 -38.16 -8.90
N ASN A 200 3.21 -37.64 -9.90
CA ASN A 200 3.40 -38.29 -11.19
C ASN A 200 4.50 -39.35 -11.12
N GLY A 201 4.35 -40.46 -11.85
CA GLY A 201 5.34 -41.54 -11.91
C GLY A 201 5.51 -42.36 -10.62
N ALA A 202 4.62 -42.21 -9.64
CA ALA A 202 4.61 -43.07 -8.46
C ALA A 202 4.27 -44.51 -8.88
N THR A 203 5.03 -45.48 -8.36
CA THR A 203 4.85 -46.90 -8.64
C THR A 203 4.20 -47.58 -7.45
N ILE A 204 3.07 -48.26 -7.71
CA ILE A 204 2.29 -49.02 -6.74
C ILE A 204 2.45 -50.50 -7.07
N LEU A 205 2.84 -51.31 -6.09
CA LEU A 205 2.97 -52.76 -6.18
C LEU A 205 1.93 -53.43 -5.28
N LEU A 206 1.14 -54.32 -5.86
CA LEU A 206 0.07 -55.04 -5.15
C LEU A 206 -0.09 -56.45 -5.72
N GLY A 207 0.00 -57.49 -4.88
CA GLY A 207 -0.34 -58.86 -5.28
C GLY A 207 0.45 -59.42 -6.49
N GLY A 208 1.65 -58.89 -6.75
CA GLY A 208 2.46 -59.22 -7.93
C GLY A 208 2.12 -58.42 -9.20
N GLN A 209 1.11 -57.54 -9.13
CA GLN A 209 0.80 -56.52 -10.13
C GLN A 209 1.55 -55.22 -9.82
N SER A 210 1.73 -54.38 -10.84
CA SER A 210 2.37 -53.07 -10.74
C SER A 210 1.57 -52.05 -11.54
N TYR A 211 1.41 -50.86 -10.98
CA TYR A 211 0.83 -49.70 -11.66
C TYR A 211 1.75 -48.49 -11.47
N THR A 212 1.88 -47.65 -12.49
CA THR A 212 2.64 -46.39 -12.40
C THR A 212 1.69 -45.24 -12.74
N THR A 213 1.60 -44.24 -11.86
CA THR A 213 0.78 -43.05 -12.09
C THR A 213 1.27 -42.27 -13.30
N ASP A 214 0.38 -41.52 -13.94
CA ASP A 214 0.70 -40.83 -15.18
C ASP A 214 1.86 -39.83 -15.00
N THR A 215 2.59 -39.63 -16.09
CA THR A 215 3.71 -38.70 -16.22
C THR A 215 3.46 -37.78 -17.40
N PHE A 216 4.30 -36.76 -17.54
CA PHE A 216 4.29 -35.92 -18.73
C PHE A 216 4.47 -36.76 -20.00
N GLU A 217 5.44 -37.67 -19.99
CA GLU A 217 5.77 -38.55 -21.11
C GLU A 217 4.66 -39.54 -21.42
N SER A 218 3.97 -40.09 -20.40
CA SER A 218 2.92 -41.09 -20.63
C SER A 218 1.60 -40.47 -21.10
N LEU A 219 1.22 -39.30 -20.57
CA LEU A 219 -0.11 -38.74 -20.78
C LEU A 219 -0.11 -37.22 -21.01
N PHE A 220 0.50 -36.44 -20.11
CA PHE A 220 0.22 -35.00 -20.04
C PHE A 220 0.79 -34.16 -21.18
N HIS A 221 1.80 -34.65 -21.91
CA HIS A 221 2.33 -34.00 -23.13
C HIS A 221 1.27 -33.82 -24.24
N ASN A 222 0.16 -34.55 -24.18
CA ASN A 222 -0.96 -34.38 -25.12
C ASN A 222 -1.79 -33.12 -24.81
N TYR A 223 -1.71 -32.59 -23.60
CA TYR A 223 -2.60 -31.54 -23.08
C TYR A 223 -1.85 -30.28 -22.63
N SER A 224 -0.58 -30.40 -22.24
CA SER A 224 0.28 -29.27 -21.89
C SER A 224 1.67 -29.37 -22.53
N SER A 225 2.34 -28.22 -22.67
CA SER A 225 3.76 -28.11 -22.99
C SER A 225 4.66 -27.95 -21.76
N ASP A 226 4.08 -27.75 -20.57
CA ASP A 226 4.79 -27.65 -19.29
C ASP A 226 4.74 -29.01 -18.57
N GLU A 227 5.92 -29.55 -18.24
CA GLU A 227 6.10 -30.84 -17.57
C GLU A 227 5.45 -30.89 -16.18
N ASN A 228 5.37 -29.75 -15.49
CA ASN A 228 4.98 -29.68 -14.09
C ASN A 228 3.52 -29.25 -13.87
N GLU A 229 2.82 -28.83 -14.93
CA GLU A 229 1.47 -28.23 -14.84
C GLU A 229 0.38 -29.25 -14.49
N LEU A 230 0.46 -30.48 -15.02
CA LEU A 230 -0.61 -31.47 -14.91
C LEU A 230 -0.18 -32.70 -14.11
N ARG A 231 -1.03 -33.11 -13.17
CA ARG A 231 -0.82 -34.21 -12.22
C ARG A 231 -2.16 -34.83 -11.83
N ASN A 232 -2.25 -36.17 -11.80
CA ASN A 232 -3.45 -36.86 -11.35
C ASN A 232 -3.20 -37.82 -10.18
N GLY A 233 -1.99 -38.37 -10.04
CA GLY A 233 -1.63 -39.33 -8.99
C GLY A 233 -2.49 -40.59 -8.92
N PHE A 234 -3.38 -40.82 -9.91
CA PHE A 234 -4.40 -41.86 -9.82
C PHE A 234 -3.85 -43.21 -10.23
N TYR A 235 -4.21 -44.25 -9.47
CA TYR A 235 -3.87 -45.63 -9.77
C TYR A 235 -5.08 -46.56 -9.65
N TRP A 236 -5.02 -47.68 -10.37
CA TRP A 236 -6.11 -48.64 -10.46
C TRP A 236 -5.62 -50.07 -10.66
N PHE A 237 -6.23 -51.01 -9.94
CA PHE A 237 -6.04 -52.44 -10.06
C PHE A 237 -7.40 -53.13 -10.20
N ASP A 238 -7.47 -54.14 -11.08
CA ASP A 238 -8.64 -54.99 -11.26
C ASP A 238 -8.29 -56.48 -11.09
N GLY A 239 -9.33 -57.33 -11.06
CA GLY A 239 -9.17 -58.78 -11.01
C GLY A 239 -8.63 -59.32 -9.68
N LEU A 240 -8.75 -58.56 -8.60
CA LEU A 240 -8.35 -58.96 -7.26
C LEU A 240 -9.37 -59.95 -6.67
N VAL A 241 -8.90 -60.83 -5.78
CA VAL A 241 -9.75 -61.72 -4.98
C VAL A 241 -9.88 -61.20 -3.55
N ASP A 242 -10.94 -61.64 -2.85
CA ASP A 242 -11.18 -61.37 -1.42
C ASP A 242 -9.98 -61.82 -0.57
N SER A 243 -9.15 -60.85 -0.19
CA SER A 243 -7.89 -61.08 0.54
C SER A 243 -7.31 -59.78 1.08
N THR A 244 -6.31 -59.91 1.95
CA THR A 244 -5.45 -58.81 2.39
C THR A 244 -4.22 -58.74 1.50
N TYR A 245 -3.97 -57.59 0.89
CA TYR A 245 -2.79 -57.33 0.07
C TYR A 245 -1.81 -56.43 0.80
N GLN A 246 -0.52 -56.72 0.65
CA GLN A 246 0.52 -55.74 0.92
C GLN A 246 0.62 -54.79 -0.28
N VAL A 247 0.48 -53.51 -0.03
CA VAL A 247 0.60 -52.43 -1.01
C VAL A 247 1.89 -51.69 -0.71
N ILE A 248 2.77 -51.59 -1.71
CA ILE A 248 4.04 -50.87 -1.60
C ILE A 248 4.00 -49.72 -2.61
N ILE A 249 4.22 -48.50 -2.14
CA ILE A 249 4.20 -47.30 -2.96
C ILE A 249 5.59 -46.68 -2.92
N ASP A 250 6.15 -46.38 -4.09
CA ASP A 250 7.49 -45.80 -4.25
C ASP A 250 7.45 -44.69 -5.30
N ALA A 251 8.17 -43.60 -5.07
CA ALA A 251 8.28 -42.48 -5.99
C ALA A 251 9.64 -41.79 -5.87
N ASN A 252 10.19 -41.35 -7.00
CA ASN A 252 11.48 -40.64 -7.02
C ASN A 252 11.37 -39.30 -6.29
N GLY A 253 12.29 -39.02 -5.35
CA GLY A 253 12.24 -37.82 -4.49
C GLY A 253 11.41 -37.99 -3.21
N TYR A 254 10.92 -39.19 -2.91
CA TYR A 254 10.06 -39.46 -1.75
C TYR A 254 10.54 -40.66 -0.95
N TYR A 255 10.13 -40.74 0.31
CA TYR A 255 10.23 -41.99 1.07
C TYR A 255 9.10 -42.94 0.66
N PRO A 256 9.38 -44.24 0.44
CA PRO A 256 8.36 -45.21 0.12
C PRO A 256 7.46 -45.50 1.32
N ASP A 257 6.20 -45.88 1.04
CA ASP A 257 5.23 -46.32 2.04
C ASP A 257 4.78 -47.76 1.81
N THR A 258 4.34 -48.43 2.87
CA THR A 258 3.84 -49.82 2.80
C THR A 258 2.68 -50.05 3.75
N ALA A 259 1.55 -50.49 3.20
CA ALA A 259 0.32 -50.76 3.95
C ALA A 259 -0.24 -52.17 3.69
N MET A 260 -1.06 -52.67 4.61
CA MET A 260 -1.88 -53.87 4.41
C MET A 260 -3.32 -53.43 4.18
N VAL A 261 -3.92 -53.83 3.06
CA VAL A 261 -5.25 -53.39 2.63
C VAL A 261 -6.14 -54.60 2.34
N ASP A 262 -7.33 -54.62 2.96
CA ASP A 262 -8.33 -55.66 2.76
C ASP A 262 -9.21 -55.33 1.55
N VAL A 263 -9.23 -56.20 0.55
CA VAL A 263 -10.12 -56.10 -0.61
C VAL A 263 -11.34 -56.97 -0.35
N VAL A 264 -12.52 -56.35 -0.24
CA VAL A 264 -13.78 -57.01 0.13
C VAL A 264 -14.88 -56.76 -0.89
N ASP A 265 -15.91 -57.61 -0.93
CA ASP A 265 -17.01 -57.53 -1.90
C ASP A 265 -18.09 -56.47 -1.56
N PHE A 266 -17.68 -55.27 -1.16
CA PHE A 266 -18.61 -54.21 -0.79
C PHE A 266 -18.75 -53.17 -1.90
N PHE A 267 -17.65 -52.49 -2.19
CA PHE A 267 -17.51 -51.45 -3.20
C PHE A 267 -16.03 -51.37 -3.62
N ILE A 268 -15.65 -50.43 -4.49
CA ILE A 268 -14.23 -50.16 -4.80
C ILE A 268 -13.46 -49.95 -3.49
N THR A 269 -12.36 -50.67 -3.34
CA THR A 269 -11.46 -50.47 -2.20
C THR A 269 -10.57 -49.27 -2.50
N PHE A 270 -10.84 -48.12 -1.87
CA PHE A 270 -9.99 -46.94 -2.02
C PHE A 270 -8.84 -46.92 -1.01
N HIS A 271 -7.63 -46.62 -1.48
CA HIS A 271 -6.45 -46.46 -0.64
C HIS A 271 -5.61 -45.26 -1.13
N ASP A 272 -5.93 -44.07 -0.64
CA ASP A 272 -5.12 -42.87 -0.92
C ASP A 272 -3.86 -42.87 -0.04
N VAL A 273 -2.76 -42.35 -0.59
CA VAL A 273 -1.43 -42.37 0.06
C VAL A 273 -0.78 -41.00 -0.05
N SER A 274 -0.27 -40.49 1.07
CA SER A 274 0.53 -39.26 1.10
C SER A 274 1.99 -39.62 1.35
N LEU A 275 2.88 -39.30 0.42
CA LEU A 275 4.31 -39.56 0.54
C LEU A 275 5.05 -38.31 1.03
N LEU A 276 6.04 -38.50 1.90
CA LEU A 276 6.91 -37.45 2.38
C LEU A 276 8.09 -37.25 1.42
N SER A 277 8.30 -36.01 0.96
CA SER A 277 9.48 -35.63 0.18
C SER A 277 10.77 -35.85 0.99
N ASN A 278 11.78 -36.42 0.33
CA ASN A 278 13.11 -36.67 0.91
C ASN A 278 14.13 -35.57 0.62
N GLU A 279 13.72 -34.48 -0.05
CA GLU A 279 14.55 -33.34 -0.35
C GLU A 279 14.86 -32.53 0.94
N PRO A 280 16.13 -32.09 1.15
CA PRO A 280 16.47 -31.28 2.32
C PRO A 280 15.80 -29.89 2.29
N PRO A 281 15.58 -29.25 3.47
CA PRO A 281 15.21 -27.85 3.51
C PRO A 281 16.38 -26.98 3.03
N ILE A 282 16.06 -25.89 2.32
CA ILE A 282 17.00 -24.86 1.87
C ILE A 282 16.48 -23.48 2.28
N VAL A 283 17.38 -22.49 2.29
CA VAL A 283 16.97 -21.07 2.37
C VAL A 283 16.59 -20.62 0.96
N VAL A 284 15.38 -20.11 0.79
CA VAL A 284 14.88 -19.66 -0.52
C VAL A 284 15.01 -18.15 -0.71
N GLU A 285 14.99 -17.38 0.39
CA GLU A 285 15.05 -15.91 0.36
C GLU A 285 15.58 -15.35 1.68
N THR A 286 16.24 -14.19 1.62
CA THR A 286 16.74 -13.46 2.79
C THR A 286 16.54 -11.95 2.66
N ILE A 287 16.30 -11.30 3.79
CA ILE A 287 16.33 -9.86 3.97
C ILE A 287 17.28 -9.58 5.14
N PRO A 288 18.37 -8.81 4.99
CA PRO A 288 18.91 -8.31 3.73
C PRO A 288 19.25 -9.44 2.76
N ILE A 289 19.32 -9.10 1.48
CA ILE A 289 19.83 -10.01 0.46
C ILE A 289 21.34 -10.24 0.65
N GLN A 290 21.84 -11.36 0.14
CA GLN A 290 23.27 -11.68 0.15
C GLN A 290 24.11 -10.55 -0.48
N GLY A 291 25.00 -9.97 0.32
CA GLY A 291 25.93 -8.92 -0.08
C GLY A 291 25.36 -7.50 -0.06
N ASP A 292 24.21 -7.25 0.59
CA ASP A 292 23.66 -5.90 0.76
C ASP A 292 24.72 -4.96 1.36
N SER A 293 24.82 -3.75 0.83
CA SER A 293 25.83 -2.76 1.21
C SER A 293 25.31 -1.62 2.08
N LEU A 294 23.99 -1.45 2.15
CA LEU A 294 23.33 -0.31 2.78
C LEU A 294 22.09 -0.76 3.57
N PHE A 295 22.14 -1.93 4.20
CA PHE A 295 21.02 -2.42 4.97
C PHE A 295 20.74 -1.47 6.16
N PRO A 296 19.52 -0.97 6.37
CA PRO A 296 19.25 -0.08 7.49
C PRO A 296 19.53 -0.78 8.83
N ALA A 297 20.36 -0.18 9.68
CA ALA A 297 20.81 -0.78 10.94
C ALA A 297 19.69 -0.98 11.98
N TRP A 298 18.51 -0.43 11.71
CA TRP A 298 17.31 -0.50 12.55
C TRP A 298 16.23 -1.44 11.99
N ASN A 299 16.51 -2.16 10.90
CA ASN A 299 15.58 -3.12 10.32
C ASN A 299 15.86 -4.55 10.82
N ASP A 300 14.80 -5.33 10.87
CA ASP A 300 14.85 -6.76 11.18
C ASP A 300 15.37 -7.56 9.98
N LEU A 301 15.96 -8.72 10.26
CA LEU A 301 16.40 -9.67 9.25
C LEU A 301 15.32 -10.75 9.08
N GLU A 302 15.12 -11.25 7.86
CA GLU A 302 14.22 -12.36 7.57
C GLU A 302 14.96 -13.46 6.80
N ILE A 303 14.72 -14.71 7.19
CA ILE A 303 15.19 -15.92 6.48
C ILE A 303 13.98 -16.77 6.14
N HIS A 304 13.81 -17.07 4.86
CA HIS A 304 12.70 -17.86 4.33
C HIS A 304 13.20 -19.24 3.93
N PHE A 305 12.53 -20.29 4.40
CA PHE A 305 12.89 -21.69 4.16
C PHE A 305 11.92 -22.37 3.20
N SER A 306 12.41 -23.37 2.46
CA SER A 306 11.57 -24.16 1.53
C SER A 306 10.55 -25.07 2.22
N ARG A 307 10.73 -25.36 3.51
CA ARG A 307 9.92 -26.30 4.31
C ARG A 307 9.75 -25.80 5.75
N PRO A 308 8.74 -26.29 6.51
CA PRO A 308 8.59 -25.96 7.92
C PRO A 308 9.79 -26.44 8.72
N MET A 309 10.43 -25.53 9.44
CA MET A 309 11.64 -25.79 10.20
C MET A 309 11.37 -26.22 11.63
N ASN A 310 12.27 -27.06 12.19
CA ASN A 310 12.29 -27.30 13.63
C ASN A 310 12.97 -26.12 14.34
N ILE A 311 12.14 -25.22 14.89
CA ILE A 311 12.54 -23.99 15.57
C ILE A 311 13.74 -24.19 16.51
N GLY A 312 13.67 -25.19 17.40
CA GLY A 312 14.71 -25.38 18.42
C GLY A 312 16.07 -25.78 17.84
N THR A 313 16.08 -26.50 16.72
CA THR A 313 17.34 -26.88 16.03
C THR A 313 17.92 -25.71 15.24
N VAL A 314 17.09 -24.90 14.60
CA VAL A 314 17.53 -23.73 13.83
C VAL A 314 18.11 -22.69 14.77
N GLU A 315 17.38 -22.30 15.83
CA GLU A 315 17.85 -21.30 16.79
C GLU A 315 19.14 -21.75 17.50
N GLY A 316 19.27 -23.05 17.80
CA GLY A 316 20.50 -23.63 18.35
C GLY A 316 21.69 -23.65 17.38
N SER A 317 21.46 -23.39 16.09
CA SER A 317 22.45 -23.42 15.02
C SER A 317 22.82 -22.03 14.48
N LEU A 318 22.30 -20.95 15.08
CA LEU A 318 22.59 -19.57 14.66
C LEU A 318 23.93 -19.07 15.18
N ASN A 319 24.70 -18.43 14.30
CA ASN A 319 25.87 -17.64 14.66
C ASN A 319 25.82 -16.28 13.98
N PHE A 320 25.88 -15.21 14.77
CA PHE A 320 25.88 -13.83 14.27
C PHE A 320 27.22 -13.16 14.58
N TYR A 321 27.90 -12.65 13.56
CA TYR A 321 29.17 -11.95 13.67
C TYR A 321 29.13 -10.57 13.01
N PRO A 322 29.64 -9.49 13.65
CA PRO A 322 30.00 -9.40 15.06
C PRO A 322 28.89 -9.87 15.99
N ALA A 323 29.25 -10.26 17.22
CA ALA A 323 28.27 -10.73 18.19
C ALA A 323 27.24 -9.62 18.46
N THR A 324 25.98 -9.92 18.18
CA THR A 324 24.83 -9.05 18.34
C THR A 324 23.79 -9.81 19.14
N GLU A 325 23.18 -9.18 20.14
CA GLU A 325 22.02 -9.73 20.85
C GLU A 325 20.77 -9.52 19.98
N TYR A 326 19.89 -10.51 19.95
CA TYR A 326 18.68 -10.50 19.14
C TYR A 326 17.59 -11.37 19.74
N GLU A 327 16.35 -11.10 19.32
CA GLU A 327 15.21 -11.99 19.50
C GLU A 327 14.87 -12.67 18.17
N VAL A 328 14.24 -13.84 18.23
CA VAL A 328 13.79 -14.59 17.04
C VAL A 328 12.27 -14.74 17.10
N ILE A 329 11.61 -14.45 16.00
CA ILE A 329 10.17 -14.58 15.80
C ILE A 329 9.94 -15.49 14.58
N TRP A 330 8.98 -16.38 14.68
CA TRP A 330 8.60 -17.28 13.59
C TRP A 330 7.16 -17.01 13.14
N ASP A 331 6.89 -17.29 11.86
CA ASP A 331 5.52 -17.38 11.35
C ASP A 331 4.81 -18.66 11.84
N ASP A 332 3.50 -18.72 11.61
CA ASP A 332 2.65 -19.83 12.09
C ASP A 332 3.06 -21.20 11.50
N ASP A 333 3.61 -21.21 10.27
CA ASP A 333 4.03 -22.43 9.58
C ASP A 333 5.52 -22.75 9.78
N SER A 334 6.25 -21.97 10.59
CA SER A 334 7.70 -22.14 10.85
C SER A 334 8.57 -22.16 9.59
N ARG A 335 8.18 -21.41 8.55
CA ARG A 335 8.91 -21.27 7.28
C ARG A 335 9.64 -19.94 7.18
N ILE A 336 9.29 -18.95 7.99
CA ILE A 336 9.91 -17.63 7.99
C ILE A 336 10.43 -17.35 9.40
N MET A 337 11.73 -17.11 9.49
CA MET A 337 12.41 -16.70 10.71
C MET A 337 12.79 -15.23 10.62
N THR A 338 12.22 -14.42 11.49
CA THR A 338 12.57 -13.01 11.67
C THR A 338 13.52 -12.87 12.85
N ILE A 339 14.71 -12.32 12.62
CA ILE A 339 15.69 -12.00 13.65
C ILE A 339 15.59 -10.49 13.91
N VAL A 340 15.25 -10.12 15.14
CA VAL A 340 15.09 -8.74 15.61
C VAL A 340 16.32 -8.37 16.44
N PRO A 341 17.31 -7.66 15.90
CA PRO A 341 18.52 -7.30 16.64
C PRO A 341 18.25 -6.19 17.67
N ASP A 342 18.86 -6.27 18.85
CA ASP A 342 18.79 -5.19 19.86
C ASP A 342 19.38 -3.88 19.32
N SER A 343 20.53 -3.99 18.64
CA SER A 343 21.16 -2.90 17.90
C SER A 343 22.16 -3.45 16.88
N LEU A 344 22.15 -2.90 15.67
CA LEU A 344 23.25 -3.03 14.73
C LEU A 344 24.08 -1.75 14.72
N GLY A 345 25.39 -1.88 14.55
CA GLY A 345 26.26 -0.74 14.30
C GLY A 345 26.02 -0.19 12.89
N PHE A 346 26.17 1.12 12.70
CA PHE A 346 26.16 1.74 11.38
C PHE A 346 27.44 1.39 10.61
N GLU A 347 27.35 1.36 9.28
CA GLU A 347 28.49 1.14 8.39
C GLU A 347 29.36 -0.07 8.81
N THR A 348 28.73 -1.17 9.21
CA THR A 348 29.39 -2.35 9.79
C THR A 348 29.09 -3.58 8.95
N ASP A 349 30.11 -4.39 8.67
CA ASP A 349 29.96 -5.67 7.96
C ASP A 349 29.51 -6.75 8.96
N TYR A 350 28.46 -7.46 8.60
CA TYR A 350 27.82 -8.52 9.36
C TYR A 350 27.79 -9.83 8.57
N SER A 351 27.82 -10.94 9.31
CA SER A 351 27.63 -12.29 8.80
C SER A 351 26.71 -13.06 9.75
N LEU A 352 25.62 -13.59 9.21
CA LEU A 352 24.72 -14.51 9.88
C LEU A 352 24.91 -15.90 9.28
N THR A 353 25.23 -16.88 10.11
CA THR A 353 25.43 -18.28 9.70
C THR A 353 24.37 -19.16 10.35
N ILE A 354 23.74 -20.02 9.56
CA ILE A 354 22.93 -21.14 10.05
C ILE A 354 23.78 -22.40 9.85
N LEU A 355 24.19 -23.03 10.94
CA LEU A 355 24.98 -24.25 10.90
C LEU A 355 24.18 -25.44 10.36
N ASP A 356 24.89 -26.47 9.92
CA ASP A 356 24.31 -27.62 9.23
C ASP A 356 23.57 -28.57 10.18
N GLU A 357 23.58 -28.32 11.48
CA GLU A 357 22.73 -29.02 12.47
C GLU A 357 21.26 -28.58 12.45
N ALA A 358 20.91 -27.50 11.75
CA ALA A 358 19.52 -27.07 11.57
C ALA A 358 18.70 -28.12 10.80
N GLN A 359 17.47 -28.37 11.26
CA GLN A 359 16.60 -29.41 10.70
C GLN A 359 15.19 -28.89 10.39
N ASP A 360 14.52 -29.54 9.44
CA ASP A 360 13.07 -29.41 9.27
C ASP A 360 12.27 -30.18 10.36
N VAL A 361 10.94 -30.03 10.35
CA VAL A 361 10.04 -30.75 11.27
C VAL A 361 10.05 -32.27 11.08
N TYR A 362 10.59 -32.77 9.96
CA TYR A 362 10.69 -34.19 9.62
C TYR A 362 12.07 -34.79 9.93
N GLY A 363 13.04 -33.96 10.37
CA GLY A 363 14.39 -34.37 10.76
C GLY A 363 15.42 -34.38 9.63
N HIS A 364 15.12 -33.76 8.48
CA HIS A 364 16.12 -33.53 7.44
C HIS A 364 17.03 -32.37 7.82
N TYR A 365 18.35 -32.57 7.69
CA TYR A 365 19.32 -31.49 7.85
C TYR A 365 19.22 -30.50 6.68
N ILE A 366 19.47 -29.22 6.96
CA ILE A 366 19.54 -28.15 5.96
C ILE A 366 20.61 -28.44 4.91
N ASP A 367 20.30 -28.17 3.64
CA ASP A 367 21.28 -28.06 2.56
C ASP A 367 21.68 -26.58 2.44
N GLY A 368 22.55 -26.14 3.35
CA GLY A 368 22.87 -24.72 3.52
C GLY A 368 23.76 -24.14 2.42
N ASP A 369 24.45 -25.00 1.66
CA ASP A 369 25.24 -24.61 0.48
C ASP A 369 24.57 -24.93 -0.86
N GLU A 370 23.29 -25.36 -0.83
CA GLU A 370 22.42 -25.62 -1.97
C GLU A 370 23.05 -26.57 -3.01
N ASN A 371 23.73 -27.61 -2.55
CA ASN A 371 24.41 -28.57 -3.43
C ASN A 371 23.55 -29.81 -3.76
N GLY A 372 22.33 -29.87 -3.24
CA GLY A 372 21.38 -30.98 -3.37
C GLY A 372 21.60 -32.11 -2.37
N VAL A 373 22.43 -31.90 -1.34
CA VAL A 373 22.74 -32.90 -0.31
C VAL A 373 22.57 -32.27 1.07
N PRO A 374 21.85 -32.92 2.01
CA PRO A 374 21.76 -32.43 3.38
C PRO A 374 23.14 -32.18 4.01
N GLY A 375 23.32 -30.99 4.58
CA GLY A 375 24.56 -30.52 5.19
C GLY A 375 25.00 -29.15 4.68
N GLY A 376 26.17 -28.68 5.13
CA GLY A 376 26.70 -27.38 4.71
C GLY A 376 26.04 -26.20 5.44
N HIS A 377 26.84 -25.18 5.75
CA HIS A 377 26.34 -24.00 6.45
C HIS A 377 25.75 -23.01 5.46
N PHE A 378 24.59 -22.45 5.79
CA PHE A 378 24.11 -21.26 5.12
C PHE A 378 24.83 -20.04 5.71
N VAL A 379 25.36 -19.16 4.85
CA VAL A 379 26.06 -17.95 5.27
C VAL A 379 25.52 -16.73 4.54
N LEU A 380 24.81 -15.87 5.27
CA LEU A 380 24.41 -14.55 4.84
C LEU A 380 25.48 -13.53 5.25
N THR A 381 25.88 -12.66 4.33
CA THR A 381 26.76 -11.52 4.60
C THR A 381 26.14 -10.23 4.11
N PHE A 382 26.17 -9.16 4.90
CA PHE A 382 25.63 -7.85 4.54
C PHE A 382 26.39 -6.74 5.28
N ARG A 383 26.19 -5.49 4.87
CA ARG A 383 26.73 -4.29 5.51
C ARG A 383 25.62 -3.31 5.81
N THR A 384 25.62 -2.78 7.02
CA THR A 384 24.66 -1.75 7.41
C THR A 384 24.99 -0.37 6.82
N GLY A 385 23.96 0.45 6.61
CA GLY A 385 24.08 1.83 6.15
C GLY A 385 24.54 2.82 7.24
N PRO A 386 24.71 4.10 6.86
CA PRO A 386 24.95 5.21 7.79
C PRO A 386 23.78 5.45 8.77
N ALA A 387 24.02 6.32 9.76
CA ALA A 387 23.02 6.66 10.78
C ALA A 387 21.80 7.40 10.22
N ASP A 388 21.99 8.12 9.12
CA ASP A 388 20.92 8.70 8.32
C ASP A 388 21.05 8.26 6.87
N MET A 389 19.93 7.88 6.27
CA MET A 389 19.82 7.44 4.88
C MET A 389 18.78 8.25 4.10
N ASN A 390 18.22 9.29 4.70
CA ASN A 390 17.23 10.17 4.07
C ASN A 390 17.90 11.49 3.66
N PRO A 391 17.50 12.08 2.52
CA PRO A 391 17.98 13.40 2.13
C PRO A 391 17.24 14.52 2.87
N PRO A 392 17.81 15.75 2.89
CA PRO A 392 17.17 16.90 3.50
C PRO A 392 15.80 17.22 2.89
N GLU A 393 14.83 17.52 3.75
CA GLU A 393 13.49 17.96 3.34
C GLU A 393 13.28 19.45 3.60
N ILE A 394 12.66 20.14 2.62
CA ILE A 394 12.23 21.54 2.81
C ILE A 394 10.92 21.56 3.59
N LEU A 395 10.97 22.00 4.85
CA LEU A 395 9.81 22.12 5.73
C LEU A 395 8.97 23.36 5.45
N ALA A 396 9.61 24.48 5.14
CA ALA A 396 8.93 25.74 4.92
C ALA A 396 9.72 26.67 4.01
N VAL A 397 8.99 27.55 3.31
CA VAL A 397 9.55 28.64 2.51
C VAL A 397 8.82 29.94 2.83
N ILE A 398 9.57 31.01 2.99
CA ILE A 398 9.06 32.37 3.19
C ILE A 398 9.59 33.22 2.05
N PRO A 399 8.76 33.99 1.33
CA PRO A 399 7.30 33.91 1.35
C PRO A 399 6.78 32.51 0.99
N PRO A 400 5.64 32.06 1.54
CA PRO A 400 5.03 30.79 1.17
C PRO A 400 4.79 30.65 -0.34
N ASN A 401 4.79 29.42 -0.85
CA ASN A 401 4.60 29.18 -2.28
C ASN A 401 3.27 29.78 -2.79
N VAL A 402 3.36 30.48 -3.91
CA VAL A 402 2.26 31.19 -4.60
C VAL A 402 1.72 32.41 -3.81
N SER A 403 2.49 32.94 -2.84
CA SER A 403 2.14 34.19 -2.14
C SER A 403 1.94 35.35 -3.11
N GLN A 404 0.98 36.22 -2.80
CA GLN A 404 0.65 37.41 -3.58
C GLN A 404 0.94 38.67 -2.75
N ASN A 405 1.05 39.83 -3.42
CA ASN A 405 1.25 41.12 -2.77
C ASN A 405 2.46 41.14 -1.81
N VAL A 406 3.53 40.42 -2.16
CA VAL A 406 4.77 40.43 -1.39
C VAL A 406 5.46 41.78 -1.55
N GLU A 407 6.07 42.30 -0.48
CA GLU A 407 6.84 43.55 -0.53
C GLU A 407 7.94 43.51 -1.61
N LEU A 408 8.35 44.68 -2.09
CA LEU A 408 9.35 44.76 -3.17
C LEU A 408 10.76 44.35 -2.72
N ARG A 409 11.02 44.15 -1.42
CA ARG A 409 12.34 43.72 -0.93
C ARG A 409 12.23 42.55 0.06
N PRO A 410 11.65 41.41 -0.34
CA PRO A 410 11.38 40.32 0.57
C PRO A 410 12.65 39.52 0.87
N ILE A 411 12.76 39.03 2.10
CA ILE A 411 13.71 37.96 2.44
C ILE A 411 13.11 36.64 1.94
N VAL A 412 13.86 35.90 1.13
CA VAL A 412 13.50 34.53 0.77
C VAL A 412 14.19 33.59 1.75
N ASN A 413 13.44 32.87 2.58
CA ASN A 413 13.97 31.96 3.59
C ASN A 413 13.49 30.52 3.31
N ILE A 414 14.43 29.61 3.04
CA ILE A 414 14.19 28.17 2.86
C ILE A 414 14.61 27.42 4.12
N GLN A 415 13.71 26.66 4.72
CA GLN A 415 13.96 25.96 5.98
C GLN A 415 13.98 24.45 5.76
N PHE A 416 15.02 23.79 6.24
CA PHE A 416 15.22 22.34 6.17
C PHE A 416 14.90 21.67 7.52
N ASP A 417 14.65 20.37 7.49
CA ASP A 417 14.47 19.51 8.67
C ASP A 417 15.78 19.06 9.31
N GLU A 418 16.89 19.18 8.59
CA GLU A 418 18.23 18.88 9.07
C GLU A 418 19.28 19.90 8.59
N ILE A 419 20.55 19.67 8.95
CA ILE A 419 21.67 20.51 8.54
C ILE A 419 22.04 20.17 7.10
N VAL A 420 22.00 21.18 6.22
CA VAL A 420 22.48 21.05 4.83
C VAL A 420 23.89 21.58 4.66
N GLY A 421 24.67 21.01 3.76
CA GLY A 421 26.02 21.47 3.50
C GLY A 421 26.82 20.61 2.52
N PRO A 422 28.15 20.87 2.43
CA PRO A 422 28.87 22.03 2.98
C PRO A 422 28.46 23.36 2.32
N ASP A 423 28.84 24.50 2.91
CA ASP A 423 28.46 25.86 2.41
C ASP A 423 28.76 26.09 0.93
N SER A 424 29.82 25.46 0.39
CA SER A 424 30.12 25.54 -1.05
C SER A 424 29.05 24.92 -1.95
N LEU A 425 28.33 23.89 -1.46
CA LEU A 425 27.17 23.34 -2.16
C LEU A 425 25.97 24.26 -1.98
N VAL A 426 25.76 24.79 -0.77
CA VAL A 426 24.66 25.73 -0.46
C VAL A 426 24.63 26.90 -1.44
N GLU A 427 25.77 27.59 -1.64
CA GLU A 427 25.88 28.72 -2.56
C GLU A 427 25.48 28.37 -4.00
N SER A 428 25.84 27.17 -4.47
CA SER A 428 25.51 26.70 -5.82
C SER A 428 24.11 26.09 -5.95
N SER A 429 23.46 25.78 -4.82
CA SER A 429 22.18 25.07 -4.78
C SER A 429 20.97 26.01 -4.88
N PHE A 430 21.11 27.28 -4.54
CA PHE A 430 20.01 28.23 -4.52
C PHE A 430 20.05 29.22 -5.70
N PHE A 431 18.88 29.54 -6.26
CA PHE A 431 18.75 30.58 -7.28
C PHE A 431 17.40 31.30 -7.18
N LEU A 432 17.42 32.63 -7.19
CA LEU A 432 16.21 33.45 -7.29
C LEU A 432 16.18 34.14 -8.66
N GLU A 433 15.08 33.94 -9.41
CA GLU A 433 14.90 34.54 -10.73
C GLU A 433 13.56 35.27 -10.86
N ARG A 434 13.53 36.27 -11.74
CA ARG A 434 12.28 36.79 -12.28
C ARG A 434 11.73 35.81 -13.31
N PHE A 435 10.49 35.38 -13.14
CA PHE A 435 9.86 34.36 -13.97
C PHE A 435 9.72 34.76 -15.43
N GLN A 436 9.51 36.05 -15.71
CA GLN A 436 9.19 36.53 -17.06
C GLN A 436 10.37 36.39 -18.04
N ASP A 437 11.59 36.61 -17.57
CA ASP A 437 12.79 36.70 -18.42
C ASP A 437 13.97 35.84 -17.93
N HIS A 438 13.78 35.08 -16.84
CA HIS A 438 14.80 34.26 -16.19
C HIS A 438 16.05 35.04 -15.76
N SER A 439 15.90 36.35 -15.51
CA SER A 439 16.98 37.16 -14.95
C SER A 439 17.22 36.81 -13.49
N ALA A 440 18.49 36.65 -13.13
CA ALA A 440 18.91 36.44 -11.74
C ALA A 440 18.64 37.70 -10.91
N VAL A 441 18.18 37.50 -9.68
CA VAL A 441 18.13 38.57 -8.67
C VAL A 441 19.48 38.63 -7.97
N ASP A 442 20.12 39.80 -7.99
CA ASP A 442 21.35 40.02 -7.22
C ASP A 442 21.02 40.16 -5.73
N GLY A 443 21.74 39.42 -4.90
CA GLY A 443 21.58 39.42 -3.45
C GLY A 443 22.61 38.57 -2.74
N GLU A 444 22.46 38.45 -1.42
CA GLU A 444 23.32 37.66 -0.55
C GLU A 444 22.53 36.48 0.01
N LEU A 445 23.11 35.27 -0.08
CA LEU A 445 22.57 34.07 0.56
C LEU A 445 23.35 33.79 1.83
N VAL A 446 22.66 33.68 2.97
CA VAL A 446 23.26 33.35 4.25
C VAL A 446 22.65 32.06 4.79
N HIS A 447 23.52 31.15 5.21
CA HIS A 447 23.16 29.87 5.80
C HIS A 447 23.21 29.95 7.33
N TYR A 448 22.12 29.58 7.99
CA TYR A 448 22.03 29.53 9.45
C TYR A 448 21.73 28.11 9.94
N ASN A 449 22.51 27.63 10.90
CA ASN A 449 22.24 26.40 11.65
C ASN A 449 21.47 26.74 12.93
N VAL A 450 20.24 26.25 13.04
CA VAL A 450 19.33 26.51 14.16
C VAL A 450 18.86 25.18 14.74
N TYR A 451 19.41 24.79 15.89
CA TYR A 451 19.05 23.58 16.63
C TYR A 451 19.02 22.27 15.80
N GLY A 452 20.02 22.06 14.94
CA GLY A 452 20.12 20.85 14.11
C GLY A 452 19.38 20.94 12.77
N ARG A 453 18.86 22.12 12.43
CA ARG A 453 18.18 22.43 11.16
C ARG A 453 18.88 23.55 10.42
N SER A 454 18.74 23.60 9.10
CA SER A 454 19.26 24.70 8.29
C SER A 454 18.19 25.69 7.82
N SER A 455 18.54 26.97 7.80
CA SER A 455 17.77 28.06 7.21
C SER A 455 18.64 28.80 6.20
N LEU A 456 18.19 28.87 4.94
CA LEU A 456 18.86 29.62 3.89
C LEU A 456 18.10 30.92 3.64
N CYS A 457 18.62 32.06 4.09
CA CYS A 457 18.02 33.37 3.86
C CYS A 457 18.72 34.11 2.73
N PHE A 458 17.97 34.46 1.70
CA PHE A 458 18.43 35.29 0.59
C PHE A 458 17.91 36.72 0.73
N PHE A 459 18.83 37.68 0.64
CA PHE A 459 18.61 39.11 0.84
C PHE A 459 18.85 39.86 -0.48
N PRO A 460 17.80 40.34 -1.17
CA PRO A 460 17.96 41.14 -2.39
C PRO A 460 18.67 42.47 -2.13
N PHE A 461 19.67 42.79 -2.97
CA PHE A 461 20.39 44.07 -2.85
C PHE A 461 19.55 45.28 -3.28
N ASN A 462 18.61 45.07 -4.21
CA ASN A 462 17.72 46.11 -4.73
C ASN A 462 16.26 45.66 -4.64
N ASN A 463 15.34 46.64 -4.72
CA ASN A 463 13.92 46.34 -4.85
C ASN A 463 13.66 45.52 -6.12
N LEU A 464 12.86 44.48 -5.96
CA LEU A 464 12.23 43.72 -7.02
C LEU A 464 11.23 44.59 -7.78
N LEU A 465 10.90 44.18 -9.00
CA LEU A 465 9.93 44.88 -9.83
C LEU A 465 8.51 44.64 -9.30
N PRO A 466 7.61 45.64 -9.34
CA PRO A 466 6.22 45.50 -8.92
C PRO A 466 5.40 44.63 -9.89
N ASP A 467 4.38 43.95 -9.38
CA ASP A 467 3.47 43.07 -10.14
C ASP A 467 4.15 41.95 -10.95
N GLU A 468 5.30 41.48 -10.47
CA GLU A 468 6.09 40.46 -11.15
C GLU A 468 6.12 39.16 -10.36
N VAL A 469 6.30 38.04 -11.07
CA VAL A 469 6.44 36.73 -10.45
C VAL A 469 7.92 36.40 -10.33
N TYR A 470 8.34 36.01 -9.14
CA TYR A 470 9.68 35.52 -8.84
C TYR A 470 9.64 34.06 -8.45
N VAL A 471 10.68 33.31 -8.81
CA VAL A 471 10.83 31.88 -8.52
C VAL A 471 12.15 31.65 -7.81
N SER A 472 12.08 31.15 -6.58
CA SER A 472 13.21 30.58 -5.87
C SER A 472 13.36 29.11 -6.25
N ARG A 473 14.60 28.66 -6.44
CA ARG A 473 14.95 27.28 -6.79
C ARG A 473 15.97 26.76 -5.80
N VAL A 474 15.76 25.51 -5.38
CA VAL A 474 16.78 24.69 -4.72
C VAL A 474 17.09 23.54 -5.67
N TYR A 475 18.31 23.48 -6.20
CA TYR A 475 18.74 22.46 -7.13
C TYR A 475 19.04 21.14 -6.39
N SER A 476 18.84 20.03 -7.11
CA SER A 476 19.26 18.71 -6.63
C SER A 476 20.77 18.65 -6.39
N GLY A 477 21.18 17.75 -5.50
CA GLY A 477 22.59 17.58 -5.12
C GLY A 477 23.04 18.36 -3.89
N LEU A 478 22.19 19.22 -3.31
CA LEU A 478 22.39 19.69 -1.94
C LEU A 478 22.28 18.48 -0.99
N MET A 479 23.20 18.36 -0.04
CA MET A 479 23.33 17.17 0.82
C MET A 479 23.22 17.55 2.30
N ASP A 480 22.96 16.54 3.13
CA ASP A 480 23.11 16.59 4.58
C ASP A 480 24.56 16.28 5.03
N GLU A 481 24.76 16.11 6.34
CA GLU A 481 26.04 15.68 6.93
C GLU A 481 26.40 14.21 6.66
N PHE A 482 25.44 13.38 6.20
CA PHE A 482 25.60 11.96 5.89
C PHE A 482 25.76 11.67 4.38
N ASN A 483 25.81 12.72 3.55
CA ASN A 483 25.91 12.69 2.08
C ASN A 483 24.64 12.18 1.36
N ASN A 484 23.48 12.26 2.01
CA ASN A 484 22.20 12.05 1.37
C ASN A 484 21.82 13.31 0.57
N ALA A 485 21.66 13.16 -0.73
CA ALA A 485 21.44 14.28 -1.64
C ALA A 485 19.97 14.47 -1.99
N ILE A 486 19.51 15.72 -1.97
CA ILE A 486 18.19 16.09 -2.52
C ILE A 486 18.12 15.63 -3.98
N PRO A 487 17.16 14.76 -4.34
CA PRO A 487 17.19 14.07 -5.63
C PRO A 487 16.66 14.91 -6.79
N ILE A 488 15.82 15.91 -6.50
CA ILE A 488 15.12 16.72 -7.50
C ILE A 488 15.20 18.21 -7.19
N ASN A 489 15.05 19.05 -8.22
CA ASN A 489 14.96 20.49 -8.01
C ASN A 489 13.62 20.85 -7.38
N HIS A 490 13.65 21.70 -6.35
CA HIS A 490 12.45 22.32 -5.77
C HIS A 490 12.30 23.74 -6.29
N SER A 491 11.07 24.22 -6.41
CA SER A 491 10.79 25.58 -6.89
C SER A 491 9.59 26.17 -6.16
N ASN A 492 9.75 27.37 -5.64
CA ASN A 492 8.70 28.11 -4.94
C ASN A 492 8.59 29.50 -5.56
N SER A 493 7.35 29.91 -5.84
CA SER A 493 7.07 31.19 -6.49
C SER A 493 6.37 32.16 -5.55
N PHE A 494 6.55 33.45 -5.79
CA PHE A 494 5.73 34.50 -5.17
C PHE A 494 5.56 35.66 -6.16
N ASN A 495 4.52 36.46 -5.95
CA ASN A 495 4.24 37.66 -6.72
C ASN A 495 4.45 38.90 -5.84
N THR A 496 5.22 39.86 -6.35
CA THR A 496 5.39 41.17 -5.75
C THR A 496 4.15 42.03 -5.96
N GLY A 497 3.80 42.84 -4.97
CA GLY A 497 2.71 43.82 -5.09
C GLY A 497 3.08 45.03 -5.96
N HIS A 498 2.15 45.99 -6.06
CA HIS A 498 2.30 47.26 -6.79
C HIS A 498 2.50 48.48 -5.90
N VAL A 499 2.87 48.26 -4.65
CA VAL A 499 2.92 49.29 -3.60
C VAL A 499 4.37 49.49 -3.15
N ASP A 500 4.76 50.74 -3.00
CA ASP A 500 6.04 51.12 -2.37
C ASP A 500 5.78 51.64 -0.96
N LEU A 501 6.81 51.61 -0.12
CA LEU A 501 6.69 51.85 1.31
C LEU A 501 7.32 53.20 1.70
N ASP A 502 6.55 54.07 2.35
CA ASP A 502 7.11 55.20 3.09
C ASP A 502 7.51 54.72 4.49
N ILE A 503 8.80 54.50 4.68
CA ILE A 503 9.34 53.90 5.90
C ILE A 503 9.70 55.00 6.91
N THR A 504 9.06 54.96 8.08
CA THR A 504 9.53 55.67 9.26
C THR A 504 10.18 54.66 10.21
N MET A 505 11.51 54.71 10.30
CA MET A 505 12.27 53.88 11.23
C MET A 505 12.00 54.32 12.68
N ILE A 506 11.60 53.39 13.53
CA ILE A 506 11.51 53.63 14.98
C ILE A 506 12.89 53.40 15.59
N ASP A 507 13.46 52.21 15.38
CA ASP A 507 14.82 51.89 15.79
C ASP A 507 15.42 50.85 14.84
N ALA A 508 16.52 51.21 14.19
CA ALA A 508 17.23 50.31 13.28
C ALA A 508 18.11 49.29 14.03
N MET A 509 18.21 49.38 15.35
CA MET A 509 19.09 48.54 16.19
C MET A 509 20.59 48.66 15.93
N GLU A 510 21.03 49.54 15.03
CA GLU A 510 22.43 49.68 14.61
C GLU A 510 23.44 50.18 15.66
N GLN A 511 23.01 50.94 16.66
CA GLN A 511 23.94 51.46 17.66
C GLN A 511 23.26 51.85 18.97
N ASN A 512 23.86 51.45 20.11
CA ASN A 512 23.48 51.88 21.46
C ASN A 512 21.99 51.76 21.79
N PHE A 513 21.24 50.84 21.16
CA PHE A 513 19.81 50.67 21.45
C PHE A 513 19.58 50.32 22.93
N GLN A 514 20.54 49.66 23.58
CA GLN A 514 20.48 49.34 25.02
C GLN A 514 20.34 50.59 25.92
N ASP A 515 20.67 51.79 25.45
CA ASP A 515 20.43 53.04 26.18
C ASP A 515 18.94 53.45 26.19
N ASN A 516 18.19 53.00 25.19
CA ASN A 516 16.77 53.30 24.97
C ASN A 516 15.87 52.17 25.49
N TRP A 517 16.32 50.92 25.38
CA TRP A 517 15.55 49.72 25.66
C TRP A 517 15.91 49.11 27.03
N TRP A 518 14.89 48.76 27.80
CA TRP A 518 15.03 47.95 29.00
C TRP A 518 14.99 46.48 28.63
N GLY A 519 16.07 45.77 28.96
CA GLY A 519 16.10 44.31 28.86
C GLY A 519 15.00 43.66 29.70
N PRO A 520 14.63 42.39 29.40
CA PRO A 520 13.48 41.72 30.00
C PRO A 520 13.36 41.85 31.52
N GLN A 521 14.46 41.69 32.26
CA GLN A 521 14.46 41.67 33.72
C GLN A 521 14.27 43.05 34.36
N SER A 522 14.47 44.14 33.60
CA SER A 522 14.26 45.51 34.06
C SER A 522 12.80 45.95 33.98
N SER A 523 11.97 45.22 33.23
CA SER A 523 10.54 45.50 33.10
C SER A 523 9.74 44.88 34.24
N GLY A 524 8.95 45.69 34.95
CA GLY A 524 8.14 45.25 36.09
C GLY A 524 7.01 44.27 35.74
N SER A 525 6.67 44.12 34.45
CA SER A 525 5.64 43.19 33.97
C SER A 525 6.21 41.84 33.53
N THR A 526 7.53 41.69 33.47
CA THR A 526 8.16 40.41 33.11
C THR A 526 7.94 39.39 34.22
N THR A 527 7.39 38.22 33.87
CA THR A 527 7.03 37.16 34.83
C THR A 527 7.14 35.78 34.19
N GLY A 528 7.27 34.75 35.04
CA GLY A 528 7.36 33.36 34.60
C GLY A 528 8.68 32.98 33.91
N ILE A 529 9.76 33.74 34.15
CA ILE A 529 11.06 33.50 33.50
C ILE A 529 12.06 32.77 34.42
N ILE A 530 13.10 32.22 33.81
CA ILE A 530 14.36 31.81 34.44
C ILE A 530 15.34 32.96 34.26
N THR A 531 15.72 33.64 35.34
CA THR A 531 16.51 34.88 35.30
C THR A 531 17.86 34.71 34.63
N ASP A 532 18.52 33.58 34.85
CA ASP A 532 19.89 33.34 34.36
C ASP A 532 19.93 32.98 32.86
N SER A 533 18.76 32.81 32.24
CA SER A 533 18.60 32.45 30.83
C SER A 533 17.81 33.50 30.03
N THR A 534 17.50 34.65 30.63
CA THR A 534 16.69 35.70 30.01
C THR A 534 17.42 37.03 29.97
N SER A 535 17.79 37.49 28.78
CA SER A 535 18.66 38.67 28.60
C SER A 535 18.46 39.35 27.25
N MET A 536 19.04 40.54 27.09
CA MET A 536 19.03 41.30 25.84
C MET A 536 20.42 41.86 25.53
N PHE A 537 20.96 41.54 24.36
CA PHE A 537 22.30 41.95 23.93
C PHE A 537 22.32 42.35 22.44
N PRO A 538 23.26 43.20 22.00
CA PRO A 538 23.56 43.33 20.58
C PRO A 538 24.24 42.06 20.07
N ASP A 539 23.85 41.61 18.89
CA ASP A 539 24.51 40.51 18.17
C ASP A 539 25.10 41.01 16.85
N LEU A 540 26.34 40.63 16.55
CA LEU A 540 27.10 41.09 15.38
C LEU A 540 27.21 40.02 14.29
N GLU A 541 26.69 38.81 14.53
CA GLU A 541 26.81 37.66 13.64
C GLU A 541 25.47 37.34 12.96
N ILE A 542 24.37 37.38 13.71
CA ILE A 542 23.01 37.19 13.22
C ILE A 542 22.38 38.57 12.97
N ILE A 543 22.60 39.10 11.78
CA ILE A 543 22.15 40.43 11.36
C ILE A 543 21.19 40.33 10.17
N ASN A 544 20.32 41.31 9.99
CA ASN A 544 19.51 41.39 8.79
C ASN A 544 20.39 41.80 7.59
N GLY A 545 20.38 41.04 6.50
CA GLY A 545 21.14 41.37 5.29
C GLY A 545 20.52 42.51 4.47
N LEU A 546 19.35 43.03 4.87
CA LEU A 546 18.75 44.22 4.28
C LEU A 546 19.29 45.49 4.96
N TYR A 547 19.04 46.65 4.33
CA TYR A 547 19.28 48.00 4.87
C TYR A 547 20.69 48.35 5.40
N GLY A 548 21.66 47.43 5.27
CA GLY A 548 23.05 47.64 5.69
C GLY A 548 23.24 47.46 7.20
N SER A 549 22.48 46.57 7.81
CA SER A 549 22.55 46.32 9.25
C SER A 549 23.93 45.82 9.67
N THR A 550 24.35 46.24 10.87
CA THR A 550 25.66 45.93 11.46
C THR A 550 25.53 45.18 12.77
N GLN A 551 24.35 45.20 13.38
CA GLN A 551 24.02 44.44 14.57
C GLN A 551 22.50 44.29 14.70
N SER A 552 22.04 43.24 15.39
CA SER A 552 20.63 43.05 15.74
C SER A 552 20.42 43.01 17.26
N MET A 553 19.17 43.05 17.71
CA MET A 553 18.82 42.83 19.12
C MET A 553 18.59 41.33 19.38
N GLU A 554 19.54 40.65 20.04
CA GLU A 554 19.34 39.31 20.58
C GLU A 554 18.52 39.36 21.87
N VAL A 555 17.43 38.59 21.91
CA VAL A 555 16.62 38.37 23.11
C VAL A 555 16.67 36.89 23.46
N ASN A 556 17.41 36.57 24.52
CA ASN A 556 17.42 35.23 25.10
C ASN A 556 16.24 35.09 26.06
N TYR A 557 15.61 33.92 26.06
CA TYR A 557 14.54 33.61 26.99
C TYR A 557 14.72 32.24 27.63
N GLY A 558 14.36 32.15 28.91
CA GLY A 558 14.12 30.90 29.62
C GLY A 558 12.79 30.98 30.37
N TRP A 559 11.92 30.01 30.20
CA TRP A 559 10.60 29.97 30.82
C TRP A 559 10.59 29.07 32.06
N ASN A 560 10.08 29.57 33.19
CA ASN A 560 9.77 28.73 34.33
C ASN A 560 8.44 28.03 34.07
N THR A 561 8.47 26.79 33.60
CA THR A 561 7.29 26.01 33.21
C THR A 561 6.32 25.71 34.36
N ASN A 562 6.70 25.98 35.61
CA ASN A 562 5.81 25.89 36.77
C ASN A 562 5.04 27.20 37.07
N SER A 563 5.28 28.27 36.32
CA SER A 563 4.54 29.53 36.48
C SER A 563 3.12 29.40 35.94
N SER A 564 2.18 30.22 36.43
CA SER A 564 0.82 30.32 35.88
C SER A 564 0.68 31.38 34.79
N TYR A 565 1.69 32.25 34.63
CA TYR A 565 1.74 33.32 33.64
C TYR A 565 3.17 33.48 33.14
N TRP A 566 3.31 33.72 31.83
CA TRP A 566 4.60 33.91 31.15
C TRP A 566 4.53 35.16 30.29
N LEU A 567 5.38 36.14 30.62
CA LEU A 567 5.52 37.34 29.82
C LEU A 567 6.96 37.83 29.93
N ILE A 568 7.63 37.97 28.81
CA ILE A 568 8.82 38.80 28.69
C ILE A 568 8.39 40.09 28.02
N ARG A 569 8.75 41.23 28.61
CA ARG A 569 8.49 42.55 28.03
C ARG A 569 9.82 43.28 27.85
N VAL A 570 10.24 43.45 26.60
CA VAL A 570 11.41 44.23 26.20
C VAL A 570 10.92 45.65 25.91
N TYR A 571 11.12 46.55 26.89
CA TYR A 571 10.41 47.83 26.95
C TYR A 571 11.23 48.98 26.37
N LEU A 572 10.66 49.74 25.44
CA LEU A 572 11.26 50.96 24.93
C LEU A 572 11.04 52.10 25.94
N SER A 573 12.07 52.36 26.75
CA SER A 573 11.97 53.20 27.95
C SER A 573 12.19 54.70 27.68
N GLY A 574 12.85 55.06 26.57
CA GLY A 574 13.20 56.44 26.27
C GLY A 574 13.99 56.60 24.97
N GLY A 575 14.56 57.80 24.79
CA GLY A 575 15.38 58.14 23.63
C GLY A 575 14.58 58.49 22.37
N PRO A 576 15.26 58.84 21.26
CA PRO A 576 14.62 59.22 20.00
C PRO A 576 13.58 58.21 19.48
N PRO A 577 13.79 56.87 19.56
CA PRO A 577 12.78 55.90 19.14
C PRO A 577 11.46 56.03 19.90
N ARG A 578 11.51 56.37 21.19
CA ARG A 578 10.32 56.49 22.06
C ARG A 578 9.46 57.71 21.74
N GLU A 579 10.05 58.72 21.08
CA GLU A 579 9.37 59.94 20.66
C GLU A 579 8.69 59.80 19.29
N VAL A 580 8.84 58.66 18.61
CA VAL A 580 8.14 58.39 17.35
C VAL A 580 6.67 58.11 17.65
N THR A 581 5.80 58.98 17.15
CA THR A 581 4.35 58.87 17.32
C THR A 581 3.63 58.62 16.01
N PHE A 582 2.54 57.86 16.06
CA PHE A 582 1.75 57.46 14.90
C PHE A 582 0.27 57.27 15.27
N ASN A 583 -0.55 56.84 14.31
CA ASN A 583 -1.95 56.48 14.47
C ASN A 583 -2.19 55.07 13.91
N ASP A 584 -3.43 54.61 13.98
CA ASP A 584 -3.90 53.26 13.59
C ASP A 584 -3.87 53.00 12.09
N SER A 585 -3.68 54.04 11.27
CA SER A 585 -3.52 53.89 9.81
C SER A 585 -2.12 53.42 9.38
N LYS A 586 -1.21 53.13 10.32
CA LYS A 586 0.15 52.64 10.00
C LYS A 586 0.23 51.13 10.16
N THR A 587 1.06 50.49 9.34
CA THR A 587 1.48 49.11 9.58
C THR A 587 2.81 49.11 10.33
N MET A 588 2.87 48.40 11.46
CA MET A 588 4.07 48.24 12.27
C MET A 588 4.80 46.97 11.88
N GLN A 589 6.13 47.04 11.72
CA GLN A 589 6.93 45.91 11.25
C GLN A 589 8.27 45.80 11.96
N ALA A 590 8.74 44.58 12.13
CA ALA A 590 10.13 44.27 12.49
C ALA A 590 10.57 43.02 11.74
N TYR A 591 11.83 42.96 11.35
CA TYR A 591 12.42 41.69 10.94
C TYR A 591 12.74 40.90 12.21
N VAL A 592 12.26 39.66 12.27
CA VAL A 592 12.45 38.77 13.41
C VAL A 592 13.09 37.48 12.92
N PHE A 593 14.27 37.19 13.45
CA PHE A 593 14.89 35.88 13.32
C PHE A 593 14.22 34.94 14.32
N GLY A 594 13.46 34.00 13.79
CA GLY A 594 12.77 32.97 14.57
C GLY A 594 13.70 31.80 14.89
N ASP A 595 13.36 31.08 15.95
CA ASP A 595 14.11 29.95 16.46
C ASP A 595 13.33 28.63 16.37
N GLY A 596 12.18 28.64 15.69
CA GLY A 596 11.30 27.49 15.51
C GLY A 596 10.67 26.97 16.80
N SER A 597 10.73 27.74 17.90
CA SER A 597 10.36 27.27 19.22
C SER A 597 8.87 27.00 19.43
N GLY A 598 7.99 27.57 18.61
CA GLY A 598 6.54 27.56 18.83
C GLY A 598 6.08 28.51 19.96
N ASN A 599 6.99 29.26 20.57
CA ASN A 599 6.66 30.34 21.51
C ASN A 599 6.05 31.53 20.77
N LYS A 600 5.62 32.56 21.51
CA LYS A 600 4.86 33.67 20.94
C LYS A 600 5.63 34.97 20.99
N PHE A 601 5.47 35.79 19.96
CA PHE A 601 5.98 37.16 19.83
C PHE A 601 4.82 38.10 19.50
N ARG A 602 4.85 39.35 19.99
CA ARG A 602 3.90 40.41 19.59
C ARG A 602 4.44 41.81 19.84
N PHE A 603 3.80 42.80 19.23
CA PHE A 603 4.03 44.22 19.47
C PHE A 603 3.11 44.76 20.57
N ALA A 604 3.56 45.79 21.28
CA ALA A 604 2.73 46.55 22.22
C ALA A 604 2.93 48.05 21.99
N VAL A 605 1.84 48.83 22.10
CA VAL A 605 1.82 50.28 21.93
C VAL A 605 1.16 50.94 23.13
N ASP A 606 1.59 52.18 23.41
CA ASP A 606 0.81 53.10 24.24
C ASP A 606 -0.04 53.95 23.31
N ASP A 607 -1.34 54.01 23.53
CA ASP A 607 -2.26 54.84 22.76
C ASP A 607 -2.75 56.07 23.53
N ASN A 608 -3.57 56.89 22.87
CA ASN A 608 -4.24 58.05 23.48
C ASN A 608 -3.31 59.11 24.14
N LEU A 609 -2.09 59.30 23.62
CA LEU A 609 -1.14 60.28 24.16
C LEU A 609 -1.70 61.72 24.16
N PRO A 610 -1.37 62.54 25.19
CA PRO A 610 -0.44 62.29 26.29
C PRO A 610 -1.12 61.69 27.54
N ASN A 611 -2.32 61.13 27.41
CA ASN A 611 -2.98 60.49 28.54
C ASN A 611 -2.19 59.23 28.94
N ILE A 612 -2.24 58.90 30.22
CA ILE A 612 -1.56 57.73 30.79
C ILE A 612 -2.58 56.95 31.62
N GLY A 613 -2.66 55.64 31.40
CA GLY A 613 -3.73 54.78 31.91
C GLY A 613 -3.41 53.34 31.57
N THR A 614 -4.00 52.40 32.31
CA THR A 614 -3.81 50.96 32.02
C THR A 614 -4.59 50.55 30.78
N GLU A 615 -5.73 51.21 30.57
CA GLU A 615 -6.60 51.11 29.41
C GLU A 615 -5.93 51.51 28.09
N TYR A 616 -4.79 52.22 28.12
CA TYR A 616 -4.11 52.73 26.92
C TYR A 616 -2.96 51.85 26.43
N HIS A 617 -2.92 50.58 26.82
CA HIS A 617 -1.85 49.63 26.49
C HIS A 617 -2.38 48.53 25.57
N GLU A 618 -2.26 48.77 24.27
CA GLU A 618 -2.74 47.86 23.26
C GLU A 618 -1.62 46.98 22.70
N VAL A 619 -2.00 45.81 22.22
CA VAL A 619 -1.06 44.81 21.71
C VAL A 619 -1.54 44.27 20.38
N SER A 620 -0.61 43.85 19.53
CA SER A 620 -0.96 43.05 18.37
C SER A 620 -1.46 41.66 18.82
N PRO A 621 -2.17 40.92 17.94
CA PRO A 621 -2.30 39.48 18.09
C PRO A 621 -0.93 38.79 18.25
N TRP A 622 -0.94 37.58 18.80
CA TRP A 622 0.27 36.77 18.96
C TRP A 622 0.70 36.15 17.63
N TYR A 623 1.98 36.32 17.28
CA TYR A 623 2.65 35.58 16.22
C TYR A 623 3.36 34.37 16.83
N ILE A 624 3.11 33.18 16.28
CA ILE A 624 3.77 31.95 16.71
C ILE A 624 5.14 31.85 16.03
N LEU A 625 6.21 31.70 16.80
CA LEU A 625 7.59 31.52 16.34
C LEU A 625 7.81 30.10 15.81
N ASP A 626 7.09 29.74 14.74
CA ASP A 626 7.14 28.43 14.07
C ASP A 626 8.12 28.38 12.89
N TRP A 627 8.93 29.42 12.71
CA TRP A 627 9.96 29.52 11.68
C TRP A 627 11.36 29.61 12.29
N ILE A 628 12.35 29.11 11.56
CA ILE A 628 13.77 29.41 11.79
C ILE A 628 14.26 30.42 10.76
N GLY A 629 15.21 31.28 11.13
CA GLY A 629 15.75 32.31 10.23
C GLY A 629 14.94 33.61 10.21
N TRP A 630 15.32 34.53 9.32
CA TRP A 630 14.68 35.84 9.22
C TRP A 630 13.30 35.78 8.55
N LYS A 631 12.36 36.56 9.10
CA LYS A 631 11.01 36.79 8.58
C LYS A 631 10.57 38.21 8.93
N LEU A 632 9.89 38.90 8.02
CA LEU A 632 9.20 40.14 8.35
C LEU A 632 7.92 39.82 9.14
N VAL A 633 7.81 40.36 10.35
CA VAL A 633 6.58 40.32 11.15
C VAL A 633 5.90 41.67 11.03
N SER A 634 4.63 41.66 10.63
CA SER A 634 3.85 42.86 10.33
C SER A 634 2.54 42.85 11.10
N TRP A 635 2.19 43.99 11.69
CA TRP A 635 0.91 44.28 12.31
C TRP A 635 0.26 45.42 11.56
N ASP A 636 -0.72 45.09 10.71
CA ASP A 636 -1.58 46.07 10.08
C ASP A 636 -2.65 46.47 11.09
N MET A 637 -2.49 47.64 11.71
CA MET A 637 -3.35 48.09 12.79
C MET A 637 -4.80 48.35 12.36
N GLU A 638 -5.03 48.66 11.08
CA GLU A 638 -6.38 48.89 10.55
C GLU A 638 -7.09 47.57 10.24
N VAL A 639 -6.35 46.55 9.82
CA VAL A 639 -6.90 45.27 9.35
C VAL A 639 -6.88 44.17 10.43
N ASP A 640 -5.77 44.02 11.14
CA ASP A 640 -5.54 42.89 12.06
C ASP A 640 -6.22 43.08 13.43
N GLY A 641 -6.49 44.33 13.82
CA GLY A 641 -7.03 44.67 15.13
C GLY A 641 -6.05 44.42 16.29
N THR A 642 -6.57 44.32 17.51
CA THR A 642 -5.79 44.15 18.75
C THR A 642 -5.89 42.74 19.31
N GLY A 643 -4.86 42.33 20.04
CA GLY A 643 -4.89 41.16 20.93
C GLY A 643 -5.30 41.54 22.36
N ASP A 644 -5.41 40.54 23.23
CA ASP A 644 -5.80 40.75 24.63
C ASP A 644 -4.57 40.96 25.54
N TRP A 645 -4.60 42.04 26.34
CA TRP A 645 -3.68 42.25 27.46
C TRP A 645 -4.31 43.06 28.60
N ILE A 646 -3.77 44.25 28.92
CA ILE A 646 -4.24 45.11 30.01
C ILE A 646 -5.01 46.35 29.52
N GLY A 647 -4.94 46.65 28.22
CA GLY A 647 -5.67 47.73 27.55
C GLY A 647 -7.17 47.46 27.40
N ASP A 648 -7.86 48.39 26.73
CA ASP A 648 -9.29 48.30 26.45
C ASP A 648 -9.63 47.66 25.10
N GLY A 649 -8.62 47.34 24.29
CA GLY A 649 -8.76 46.66 23.01
C GLY A 649 -9.08 47.60 21.85
N GLN A 650 -9.00 48.92 22.01
CA GLN A 650 -9.26 49.90 20.95
C GLN A 650 -7.99 50.67 20.64
N LEU A 651 -7.59 50.78 19.38
CA LEU A 651 -6.50 51.67 18.98
C LEU A 651 -7.04 53.07 18.74
N ASP A 652 -6.74 54.02 19.61
CA ASP A 652 -7.23 55.39 19.44
C ASP A 652 -6.18 56.51 19.71
N GLY A 653 -6.51 57.68 19.19
CA GLY A 653 -5.70 58.88 19.40
C GLY A 653 -4.29 58.81 18.77
N THR A 654 -3.32 59.43 19.44
CA THR A 654 -1.91 59.40 19.06
C THR A 654 -1.21 58.31 19.83
N MET A 655 -0.53 57.42 19.13
CA MET A 655 0.17 56.26 19.69
C MET A 655 1.69 56.43 19.65
N ARG A 656 2.39 55.63 20.44
CA ARG A 656 3.84 55.37 20.33
C ARG A 656 4.12 53.93 20.70
N PHE A 657 5.29 53.42 20.32
CA PHE A 657 5.66 52.04 20.65
C PHE A 657 5.97 51.85 22.14
N ASP A 658 5.48 50.75 22.72
CA ASP A 658 5.73 50.35 24.11
C ASP A 658 6.82 49.27 24.20
N SER A 659 6.56 48.06 23.69
CA SER A 659 7.45 46.92 23.90
C SER A 659 7.29 45.80 22.88
N PHE A 660 8.37 45.04 22.70
CA PHE A 660 8.25 43.68 22.19
C PHE A 660 7.89 42.76 23.35
N GLN A 661 6.92 41.87 23.12
CA GLN A 661 6.47 40.92 24.12
C GLN A 661 6.65 39.49 23.63
N LEU A 662 7.16 38.62 24.51
CA LEU A 662 7.21 37.18 24.28
C LEU A 662 6.40 36.44 25.33
N SER A 663 5.88 35.27 24.97
CA SER A 663 5.19 34.38 25.90
C SER A 663 5.44 32.91 25.58
N TYR A 664 5.41 32.07 26.63
CA TYR A 664 5.55 30.63 26.52
C TYR A 664 4.27 30.00 25.97
N SER A 665 4.43 29.04 25.06
CA SER A 665 3.37 28.14 24.65
C SER A 665 3.55 26.81 25.40
N GLU A 666 2.51 26.31 26.07
CA GLU A 666 2.63 25.04 26.80
C GLU A 666 3.05 23.88 25.88
N GLY A 667 4.03 23.10 26.35
CA GLY A 667 4.62 21.98 25.59
C GLY A 667 5.71 22.38 24.59
N GLN A 668 5.99 23.68 24.44
CA GLN A 668 7.01 24.19 23.53
C GLN A 668 8.38 24.39 24.20
N SER A 669 9.35 24.92 23.47
CA SER A 669 10.73 25.03 23.95
C SER A 669 10.85 25.94 25.17
N GLN A 670 11.44 25.41 26.25
CA GLN A 670 11.66 26.14 27.50
C GLN A 670 12.70 27.26 27.36
N PHE A 671 13.71 27.04 26.53
CA PHE A 671 14.83 27.97 26.31
C PHE A 671 14.96 28.26 24.82
N GLY A 672 15.41 29.46 24.51
CA GLY A 672 15.74 29.83 23.14
C GLY A 672 16.16 31.29 23.03
N LYS A 673 16.25 31.76 21.79
CA LYS A 673 16.66 33.13 21.50
C LYS A 673 16.16 33.57 20.14
N ILE A 674 15.69 34.81 20.07
CA ILE A 674 15.29 35.46 18.82
C ILE A 674 16.15 36.69 18.58
N TYR A 675 16.16 37.16 17.34
CA TYR A 675 16.82 38.41 16.97
C TYR A 675 15.83 39.34 16.31
N ILE A 676 15.92 40.64 16.61
CA ILE A 676 15.01 41.66 16.09
C ILE A 676 15.84 42.76 15.45
N ASP A 677 15.44 43.19 14.26
CA ASP A 677 16.16 44.19 13.49
C ASP A 677 15.21 45.09 12.67
N ASP A 678 15.68 46.26 12.25
CA ASP A 678 14.98 47.23 11.39
C ASP A 678 13.52 47.51 11.82
N PHE A 679 13.31 47.89 13.08
CA PHE A 679 11.98 48.12 13.63
C PHE A 679 11.35 49.42 13.12
N ARG A 680 10.24 49.31 12.39
CA ARG A 680 9.63 50.39 11.59
C ARG A 680 8.11 50.47 11.71
N ILE A 681 7.60 51.62 11.28
CA ILE A 681 6.23 51.79 10.81
C ILE A 681 6.27 52.21 9.34
N ILE A 682 5.26 51.80 8.58
CA ILE A 682 5.16 52.09 7.15
C ILE A 682 3.81 52.69 6.80
N ASP A 683 3.80 53.49 5.74
CA ASP A 683 2.62 53.74 4.90
C ASP A 683 2.80 53.12 3.54
N GLU A 684 1.71 52.60 3.00
CA GLU A 684 1.64 52.05 1.66
C GLU A 684 1.17 53.13 0.67
N PHE A 685 1.85 53.26 -0.47
CA PHE A 685 1.37 54.06 -1.58
C PHE A 685 1.53 53.32 -2.92
N GLU A 686 0.48 53.38 -3.76
CA GLU A 686 0.49 52.69 -5.05
C GLU A 686 1.52 53.33 -5.99
N LEU A 687 2.41 52.49 -6.54
CA LEU A 687 3.23 52.86 -7.68
C LEU A 687 2.30 52.94 -8.89
N SER A 688 1.86 54.15 -9.23
CA SER A 688 0.90 54.38 -10.30
C SER A 688 1.35 53.69 -11.61
N ILE A 689 0.63 52.64 -12.01
CA ILE A 689 0.60 52.22 -13.40
C ILE A 689 -0.31 53.21 -14.13
N ASN A 690 0.19 53.80 -15.21
CA ASN A 690 -0.56 54.65 -16.13
C ASN A 690 -1.92 54.01 -16.48
N THR A 691 -2.95 54.34 -15.73
CA THR A 691 -4.34 54.08 -16.07
C THR A 691 -4.93 55.44 -16.41
N ASP A 692 -5.26 55.62 -17.68
CA ASP A 692 -6.05 56.75 -18.16
C ASP A 692 -7.32 56.84 -17.31
N VAL A 693 -7.32 57.70 -16.29
CA VAL A 693 -8.51 58.08 -15.57
C VAL A 693 -9.35 58.90 -16.54
N HIS A 694 -10.18 58.24 -17.33
CA HIS A 694 -11.27 58.91 -18.01
C HIS A 694 -12.25 59.41 -16.94
N PRO A 695 -12.48 60.72 -16.82
CA PRO A 695 -13.50 61.22 -15.91
C PRO A 695 -14.85 60.66 -16.34
N THR A 696 -15.49 59.84 -15.50
CA THR A 696 -16.80 59.23 -15.76
C THR A 696 -17.98 60.21 -15.64
N GLY A 697 -17.71 61.51 -15.41
CA GLY A 697 -18.74 62.53 -15.48
C GLY A 697 -18.24 63.95 -15.26
N ILE A 698 -18.34 64.78 -16.29
CA ILE A 698 -18.32 66.24 -16.12
C ILE A 698 -19.75 66.68 -15.77
N THR A 699 -19.97 67.11 -14.54
CA THR A 699 -21.26 67.71 -14.14
C THR A 699 -21.27 69.20 -14.46
N LEU A 700 -21.79 69.57 -15.63
CA LEU A 700 -22.12 70.96 -15.94
C LEU A 700 -23.42 71.35 -15.23
N LYS A 701 -23.33 72.16 -14.17
CA LYS A 701 -24.51 72.77 -13.55
C LYS A 701 -25.10 73.82 -14.50
N GLY A 702 -26.40 73.72 -14.76
CA GLY A 702 -27.12 74.60 -15.66
C GLY A 702 -27.18 76.05 -15.15
N ASN A 703 -26.85 76.99 -16.03
CA ASN A 703 -27.18 78.41 -15.85
C ASN A 703 -28.64 78.66 -16.23
N TYR A 704 -29.37 79.35 -15.37
CA TYR A 704 -30.63 80.05 -15.70
C TYR A 704 -30.58 81.46 -15.09
N PRO A 705 -31.26 82.47 -15.68
CA PRO A 705 -31.43 82.77 -17.10
C PRO A 705 -31.10 84.26 -17.42
N ASN A 706 -30.42 84.52 -18.53
CA ASN A 706 -30.60 85.79 -19.27
C ASN A 706 -30.31 85.50 -20.75
N PRO A 707 -31.11 86.02 -21.70
CA PRO A 707 -31.17 85.47 -23.05
C PRO A 707 -30.03 86.04 -23.87
N PHE A 708 -29.16 85.18 -24.43
CA PHE A 708 -28.62 85.26 -25.79
C PHE A 708 -27.53 84.18 -25.95
N ASN A 709 -27.87 83.11 -26.68
CA ASN A 709 -27.02 82.07 -27.28
C ASN A 709 -26.00 81.29 -26.41
N PRO A 710 -26.22 79.99 -26.17
CA PRO A 710 -25.16 79.05 -25.86
C PRO A 710 -24.83 78.18 -27.08
N THR A 711 -23.64 78.33 -27.65
CA THR A 711 -22.99 77.19 -28.30
C THR A 711 -21.56 77.11 -27.79
N THR A 712 -21.26 76.05 -27.03
CA THR A 712 -19.89 75.60 -26.79
C THR A 712 -19.78 74.24 -27.48
N LYS A 713 -18.93 74.14 -28.50
CA LYS A 713 -18.47 72.85 -29.04
C LYS A 713 -17.19 72.50 -28.30
N ILE A 714 -17.18 71.34 -27.63
CA ILE A 714 -15.98 70.72 -27.08
C ILE A 714 -15.33 69.94 -28.23
N LYS A 715 -14.01 70.07 -28.37
CA LYS A 715 -13.20 69.18 -29.21
C LYS A 715 -12.51 68.17 -28.31
#